data_AF-A0A9W8IG42-F1
#
_entry.id   AF-A0A9W8IG42-F1
#
_cell.length_a   1.000
_cell.length_b   1.000
_cell.length_c   1.000
_cell.angle_alpha   90.00
_cell.angle_beta   90.00
_cell.angle_gamma   90.00
#
_symmetry.space_group_name_H-M   'P 1'
#
loop_
_entity.id
_entity.type
_entity.pdbx_description
1 polymer ?
#
loop_
_entity_poly.entity_id
_entity_poly.type
_entity_poly.pdbx_seq_one_letter_code
_entity_poly.pdbx_strand_id
1 'polypeptide(L)'
;MRPRHGVKQEYVPSLSLAFGMLSVIRIVGALKSPIMDCDEVFNYWEPLHFLHFGWGKQTWEYAPQHALRSYGYLELHRVLIMLMSFVGISTRIQVFYAVRLALGVGCAFCEAVFVRAVARHVDRRVSNYTLLGLAGMAGMFHSGAALLPSSFAMCWAMLGSAAAMSAPGTRRRVGCAVWAFAVAVVWGWPYSAVVALPFVVEEIVERREFLINSMAMGVGAVAVTAGLAAAIDSWYYGSGVLAGWNQIAYNVLGRGGDSTLYGTEPWYFYIKNGLLNANIVIILATACLPLWTTSWLALRLAGRRGDTDHRRLLFRVLPFYVALGVFSLQPHKEERFLSIVYPHMCFNAAVSLSLLRPLYSWPRLGYLVLCVAGIVGALRMAALVQYYGAPTHAFQQLPSHMSERVVCMGSDWYRFPSSFWLPHNYRLQFIKSSFDGHLPGDFTPPWISGSTRASTAMRRDDFNSMNRWEPTHAVSSNMTTESVPLYDQETQTYVGMFDLHDLATYILLKRSDHGDAESDSDSSAVQLQAAAARSSASGLARDAVMMGKRDSVSLLSDMSHMNPFYSVLPETTLAQVVAVFARGTHRVAVMDGNQIRGILSQTRVIRYFFEHCAESITPSESRLLDTPLRQLGLVTNDVVKVRPNSPVIQALALLERWRISSLAIVDEEDRIAGNLSVADVKYLAKQRRLTSGTCMELVQAARFVQGMRDGRDRAAVFSVRPEATLRYALTKLIATGAHRVWVTEPRHAEERVRSGSISIGADPTPPMPMRRASVSSTSSQTVPIAPQHYAGSFNDKVCGVVSLTDILRLLIDTAPNQPTLNPELNYASMD
;
A
#
# COMPACT_ATOMS: atom_id res chain seq x y z
N MET A 1 -15.37 -11.59 -53.95
CA MET A 1 -14.58 -11.13 -55.13
C MET A 1 -14.00 -12.36 -55.86
N ARG A 2 -14.24 -12.52 -57.17
CA ARG A 2 -13.50 -13.52 -57.98
C ARG A 2 -12.05 -13.03 -58.18
N PRO A 3 -11.03 -13.91 -58.18
CA PRO A 3 -9.65 -13.49 -58.34
C PRO A 3 -9.42 -12.98 -59.77
N ARG A 4 -8.88 -11.77 -59.90
CA ARG A 4 -8.28 -11.30 -61.16
C ARG A 4 -7.06 -12.17 -61.45
N HIS A 5 -6.99 -12.75 -62.64
CA HIS A 5 -5.83 -13.52 -63.10
C HIS A 5 -4.55 -12.66 -62.97
N GLY A 6 -3.51 -13.22 -62.33
CA GLY A 6 -2.19 -12.59 -62.19
C GLY A 6 -1.75 -12.20 -60.77
N VAL A 7 -2.62 -12.25 -59.76
CA VAL A 7 -2.22 -11.92 -58.36
C VAL A 7 -1.73 -13.19 -57.65
N LYS A 8 -0.44 -13.26 -57.29
CA LYS A 8 0.10 -14.32 -56.41
C LYS A 8 -0.77 -14.39 -55.15
N GLN A 9 -1.32 -15.57 -54.87
CA GLN A 9 -2.12 -15.79 -53.66
C GLN A 9 -1.25 -15.51 -52.42
N GLU A 10 -1.78 -14.74 -51.47
CA GLU A 10 -1.13 -14.52 -50.17
C GLU A 10 -0.93 -15.87 -49.47
N TYR A 11 0.29 -16.07 -48.96
CA TYR A 11 0.59 -17.21 -48.10
C TYR A 11 -0.23 -17.09 -46.82
N VAL A 12 -0.80 -18.20 -46.37
CA VAL A 12 -1.53 -18.28 -45.10
C VAL A 12 -0.78 -19.29 -44.22
N PRO A 13 -0.23 -18.87 -43.08
CA PRO A 13 0.40 -19.78 -42.14
C PRO A 13 -0.56 -20.91 -41.76
N SER A 14 -0.02 -22.14 -41.68
CA SER A 14 -0.76 -23.25 -41.09
C SER A 14 -1.07 -22.96 -39.62
N LEU A 15 -2.04 -23.65 -39.03
CA LEU A 15 -2.31 -23.53 -37.60
C LEU A 15 -1.06 -23.82 -36.76
N SER A 16 -0.31 -24.87 -37.13
CA SER A 16 0.93 -25.25 -36.47
C SER A 16 2.03 -24.19 -36.58
N LEU A 17 2.18 -23.55 -37.76
CA LEU A 17 3.16 -22.49 -37.95
C LEU A 17 2.80 -21.23 -37.15
N ALA A 18 1.54 -20.79 -37.22
CA ALA A 18 1.06 -19.63 -36.46
C ALA A 18 1.20 -19.87 -34.94
N PHE A 19 0.81 -21.06 -34.47
CA PHE A 19 0.99 -21.49 -33.10
C PHE A 19 2.46 -21.46 -32.68
N GLY A 20 3.35 -22.12 -33.43
CA GLY A 20 4.78 -22.15 -33.12
C GLY A 20 5.41 -20.76 -33.03
N MET A 21 5.09 -19.87 -33.97
CA MET A 21 5.58 -18.48 -33.96
C MET A 21 5.14 -17.71 -32.72
N LEU A 22 3.85 -17.79 -32.37
CA LEU A 22 3.28 -17.08 -31.22
C LEU A 22 3.74 -17.70 -29.90
N SER A 23 3.83 -19.03 -29.82
CA SER A 23 4.29 -19.74 -28.63
C SER A 23 5.69 -19.30 -28.21
N VAL A 24 6.62 -19.11 -29.14
CA VAL A 24 7.97 -18.60 -28.80
C VAL A 24 7.87 -17.26 -28.06
N ILE A 25 7.07 -16.33 -28.55
CA ILE A 25 6.90 -15.01 -27.94
C ILE A 25 6.21 -15.11 -26.57
N ARG A 26 5.15 -15.93 -26.45
CA ARG A 26 4.42 -16.12 -25.19
C ARG A 26 5.24 -16.87 -24.14
N ILE A 27 6.10 -17.79 -24.54
CA ILE A 27 7.05 -18.47 -23.64
C ILE A 27 8.07 -17.47 -23.10
N VAL A 28 8.62 -16.59 -23.96
CA VAL A 28 9.50 -15.50 -23.49
C VAL A 28 8.76 -14.59 -22.51
N GLY A 29 7.50 -14.23 -22.80
CA GLY A 29 6.64 -13.46 -21.88
C GLY A 29 6.43 -14.16 -20.54
N ALA A 30 6.07 -15.43 -20.55
CA ALA A 30 5.88 -16.23 -19.34
C ALA A 30 7.13 -16.28 -18.44
N LEU A 31 8.32 -16.36 -19.04
CA LEU A 31 9.59 -16.48 -18.33
C LEU A 31 10.18 -15.14 -17.87
N LYS A 32 9.96 -14.05 -18.62
CA LYS A 32 10.68 -12.78 -18.45
C LYS A 32 9.81 -11.61 -18.04
N SER A 33 8.52 -11.61 -18.38
CA SER A 33 7.62 -10.50 -18.03
C SER A 33 7.49 -10.39 -16.51
N PRO A 34 7.67 -9.19 -15.92
CA PRO A 34 7.31 -8.95 -14.53
C PRO A 34 5.79 -9.08 -14.34
N ILE A 35 5.38 -9.31 -13.09
CA ILE A 35 3.98 -9.16 -12.68
C ILE A 35 3.73 -7.66 -12.48
N MET A 36 2.82 -7.09 -13.27
CA MET A 36 2.57 -5.66 -13.33
C MET A 36 1.40 -5.21 -12.44
N ASP A 37 0.59 -6.16 -11.97
CA ASP A 37 -0.65 -5.92 -11.26
C ASP A 37 -0.61 -6.63 -9.90
N CYS A 38 -0.78 -5.87 -8.82
CA CYS A 38 -0.80 -6.43 -7.47
C CYS A 38 -2.01 -7.33 -7.22
N ASP A 39 -3.11 -7.16 -7.94
CA ASP A 39 -4.24 -8.09 -7.87
C ASP A 39 -3.89 -9.45 -8.47
N GLU A 40 -3.05 -9.51 -9.52
CA GLU A 40 -2.56 -10.80 -10.01
C GLU A 40 -1.87 -11.57 -8.87
N VAL A 41 -1.10 -10.85 -8.05
CA VAL A 41 -0.41 -11.41 -6.89
C VAL A 41 -1.39 -11.78 -5.78
N PHE A 42 -2.05 -10.80 -5.18
CA PHE A 42 -2.78 -11.00 -3.93
C PHE A 42 -4.16 -11.61 -4.10
N ASN A 43 -4.78 -11.48 -5.28
CA ASN A 43 -6.06 -12.12 -5.58
C ASN A 43 -5.92 -13.45 -6.31
N TYR A 44 -4.76 -13.81 -6.87
CA TYR A 44 -4.65 -15.07 -7.61
C TYR A 44 -3.43 -15.90 -7.23
N TRP A 45 -2.21 -15.36 -7.31
CA TRP A 45 -1.01 -16.12 -6.94
C TRP A 45 -0.99 -16.49 -5.45
N GLU A 46 -1.29 -15.58 -4.54
CA GLU A 46 -1.28 -15.84 -3.10
C GLU A 46 -2.37 -16.82 -2.65
N PRO A 47 -3.65 -16.68 -3.09
CA PRO A 47 -4.66 -17.71 -2.85
C PRO A 47 -4.31 -19.06 -3.49
N LEU A 48 -3.76 -19.10 -4.70
CA LEU A 48 -3.32 -20.36 -5.33
C LEU A 48 -2.16 -21.01 -4.55
N HIS A 49 -1.24 -20.19 -4.06
CA HIS A 49 -0.16 -20.62 -3.17
C HIS A 49 -0.74 -21.22 -1.87
N PHE A 50 -1.75 -20.58 -1.29
CA PHE A 50 -2.46 -21.12 -0.12
C PHE A 50 -3.15 -22.46 -0.41
N LEU A 51 -3.91 -22.56 -1.50
CA LEU A 51 -4.63 -23.79 -1.85
C LEU A 51 -3.71 -24.99 -2.10
N HIS A 52 -2.48 -24.75 -2.58
CA HIS A 52 -1.53 -25.81 -2.90
C HIS A 52 -0.51 -26.08 -1.79
N PHE A 53 0.03 -25.05 -1.13
CA PHE A 53 1.08 -25.16 -0.12
C PHE A 53 0.61 -24.92 1.32
N GLY A 54 -0.67 -24.57 1.55
CA GLY A 54 -1.27 -24.43 2.87
C GLY A 54 -1.00 -23.10 3.58
N TRP A 55 -0.41 -22.10 2.91
CA TRP A 55 -0.25 -20.75 3.45
C TRP A 55 -0.16 -19.73 2.31
N GLY A 56 -0.55 -18.49 2.56
CA GLY A 56 -0.55 -17.41 1.57
C GLY A 56 -1.36 -16.21 2.07
N LYS A 57 -1.32 -15.11 1.33
CA LYS A 57 -2.12 -13.92 1.65
C LYS A 57 -3.56 -14.02 1.17
N GLN A 58 -4.46 -13.45 1.97
CA GLN A 58 -5.90 -13.34 1.72
C GLN A 58 -6.29 -11.86 1.60
N THR A 59 -7.06 -11.51 0.59
CA THR A 59 -7.71 -10.20 0.48
C THR A 59 -9.13 -10.27 1.03
N TRP A 60 -9.71 -9.11 1.37
CA TRP A 60 -11.10 -9.00 1.80
C TRP A 60 -12.09 -9.57 0.76
N GLU A 61 -11.73 -9.57 -0.51
CA GLU A 61 -12.55 -10.08 -1.61
C GLU A 61 -12.73 -11.61 -1.56
N TYR A 62 -11.81 -12.32 -0.89
CA TYR A 62 -11.89 -13.76 -0.59
C TYR A 62 -12.46 -14.05 0.81
N ALA A 63 -12.84 -13.04 1.59
CA ALA A 63 -13.50 -13.26 2.86
C ALA A 63 -14.96 -13.70 2.63
N PRO A 64 -15.48 -14.74 3.33
CA PRO A 64 -16.81 -15.30 3.09
C PRO A 64 -17.96 -14.29 3.18
N GLN A 65 -17.81 -13.24 3.99
CA GLN A 65 -18.82 -12.18 4.09
C GLN A 65 -18.96 -11.32 2.81
N HIS A 66 -17.95 -11.31 1.93
CA HIS A 66 -17.95 -10.53 0.69
C HIS A 66 -17.97 -11.44 -0.55
N ALA A 67 -17.11 -12.46 -0.56
CA ALA A 67 -17.06 -13.53 -1.56
C ALA A 67 -17.18 -13.01 -3.01
N LEU A 68 -16.29 -12.09 -3.38
CA LEU A 68 -16.27 -11.43 -4.69
C LEU A 68 -15.42 -12.19 -5.72
N ARG A 69 -14.48 -13.02 -5.26
CA ARG A 69 -13.58 -13.79 -6.14
C ARG A 69 -13.97 -15.26 -6.16
N SER A 70 -13.90 -15.89 -7.33
CA SER A 70 -14.24 -17.29 -7.51
C SER A 70 -13.04 -18.18 -7.16
N TYR A 71 -13.24 -19.16 -6.27
CA TYR A 71 -12.30 -20.26 -6.07
C TYR A 71 -12.34 -21.26 -7.22
N GLY A 72 -13.46 -21.34 -7.96
CA GLY A 72 -13.58 -22.15 -9.19
C GLY A 72 -12.47 -21.82 -10.21
N TYR A 73 -12.19 -20.53 -10.42
CA TYR A 73 -11.08 -20.11 -11.29
C TYR A 73 -9.71 -20.61 -10.80
N LEU A 74 -9.45 -20.54 -9.48
CA LEU A 74 -8.19 -21.02 -8.90
C LEU A 74 -8.08 -22.55 -8.97
N GLU A 75 -9.18 -23.27 -8.76
CA GLU A 75 -9.22 -24.72 -8.75
C GLU A 75 -8.80 -25.31 -10.11
N LEU A 76 -9.19 -24.67 -11.22
CA LEU A 76 -8.73 -25.03 -12.56
C LEU A 76 -7.20 -25.05 -12.67
N HIS A 77 -6.54 -24.06 -12.07
CA HIS A 77 -5.09 -23.96 -12.07
C HIS A 77 -4.46 -24.89 -11.02
N ARG A 78 -5.10 -25.10 -9.88
CA ARG A 78 -4.65 -26.07 -8.87
C ARG A 78 -4.61 -27.49 -9.41
N VAL A 79 -5.63 -27.89 -10.18
CA VAL A 79 -5.66 -29.19 -10.87
C VAL A 79 -4.49 -29.31 -11.85
N LEU A 80 -4.21 -28.26 -12.62
CA LEU A 80 -3.05 -28.22 -13.51
C LEU A 80 -1.74 -28.42 -12.74
N ILE A 81 -1.57 -27.77 -11.59
CA ILE A 81 -0.39 -27.95 -10.74
C ILE A 81 -0.28 -29.39 -10.26
N MET A 82 -1.38 -29.98 -9.76
CA MET A 82 -1.39 -31.38 -9.31
C MET A 82 -0.95 -32.35 -10.42
N LEU A 83 -1.39 -32.10 -11.67
CA LEU A 83 -0.96 -32.88 -12.83
C LEU A 83 0.55 -32.72 -13.11
N MET A 84 1.06 -31.49 -13.00
CA MET A 84 2.49 -31.19 -13.18
C MET A 84 3.37 -31.82 -12.08
N SER A 85 2.85 -31.96 -10.86
CA SER A 85 3.58 -32.62 -9.77
C SER A 85 3.89 -34.09 -10.06
N PHE A 86 3.06 -34.80 -10.84
CA PHE A 86 3.35 -36.17 -11.26
C PHE A 86 4.56 -36.29 -12.18
N VAL A 87 4.95 -35.21 -12.88
CA VAL A 87 6.15 -35.19 -13.74
C VAL A 87 7.35 -34.53 -13.07
N GLY A 88 7.34 -34.40 -11.74
CA GLY A 88 8.48 -33.90 -10.95
C GLY A 88 8.55 -32.38 -10.78
N ILE A 89 7.51 -31.63 -11.19
CA ILE A 89 7.41 -30.19 -10.95
C ILE A 89 6.78 -29.97 -9.57
N SER A 90 7.60 -29.75 -8.56
CA SER A 90 7.14 -29.67 -7.16
C SER A 90 7.63 -28.46 -6.38
N THR A 91 8.76 -27.84 -6.79
CA THR A 91 9.24 -26.65 -6.10
C THR A 91 8.39 -25.43 -6.46
N ARG A 92 8.23 -24.50 -5.52
CA ARG A 92 7.40 -23.29 -5.68
C ARG A 92 7.71 -22.54 -6.97
N ILE A 93 8.99 -22.25 -7.21
CA ILE A 93 9.40 -21.50 -8.39
C ILE A 93 9.14 -22.26 -9.70
N GLN A 94 9.31 -23.59 -9.71
CA GLN A 94 8.99 -24.41 -10.88
C GLN A 94 7.48 -24.39 -11.15
N VAL A 95 6.65 -24.54 -10.11
CA VAL A 95 5.19 -24.47 -10.21
C VAL A 95 4.74 -23.11 -10.77
N PHE A 96 5.30 -22.01 -10.25
CA PHE A 96 5.01 -20.65 -10.72
C PHE A 96 5.27 -20.52 -12.23
N TYR A 97 6.46 -20.90 -12.70
CA TYR A 97 6.79 -20.81 -14.13
C TYR A 97 6.02 -21.81 -14.98
N ALA A 98 5.72 -23.02 -14.47
CA ALA A 98 4.96 -24.01 -15.21
C ALA A 98 3.51 -23.54 -15.48
N VAL A 99 2.87 -22.91 -14.49
CA VAL A 99 1.54 -22.30 -14.68
C VAL A 99 1.61 -21.16 -15.71
N ARG A 100 2.59 -20.25 -15.60
CA ARG A 100 2.75 -19.15 -16.58
C ARG A 100 3.01 -19.66 -17.99
N LEU A 101 3.82 -20.70 -18.15
CA LEU A 101 4.07 -21.34 -19.44
C LEU A 101 2.81 -21.96 -20.02
N ALA A 102 2.01 -22.66 -19.19
CA ALA A 102 0.74 -23.23 -19.63
C ALA A 102 -0.26 -22.15 -20.08
N LEU A 103 -0.35 -21.04 -19.33
CA LEU A 103 -1.16 -19.88 -19.70
C LEU A 103 -0.69 -19.27 -21.04
N GLY A 104 0.61 -19.00 -21.17
CA GLY A 104 1.21 -18.43 -22.38
C GLY A 104 1.03 -19.31 -23.62
N VAL A 105 1.26 -20.62 -23.49
CA VAL A 105 1.07 -21.59 -24.58
C VAL A 105 -0.42 -21.74 -24.92
N GLY A 106 -1.30 -21.79 -23.91
CA GLY A 106 -2.75 -21.79 -24.11
C GLY A 106 -3.24 -20.55 -24.85
N CYS A 107 -2.73 -19.36 -24.48
CA CYS A 107 -3.01 -18.11 -25.17
C CYS A 107 -2.55 -18.16 -26.64
N ALA A 108 -1.31 -18.59 -26.89
CA ALA A 108 -0.77 -18.73 -28.26
C ALA A 108 -1.63 -19.67 -29.13
N PHE A 109 -2.19 -20.74 -28.55
CA PHE A 109 -3.11 -21.62 -29.26
C PHE A 109 -4.42 -20.90 -29.64
N CYS A 110 -5.03 -20.17 -28.70
CA CYS A 110 -6.22 -19.36 -28.96
C CYS A 110 -5.97 -18.30 -30.04
N GLU A 111 -4.81 -17.63 -29.99
CA GLU A 111 -4.39 -16.66 -31.00
C GLU A 111 -4.23 -17.30 -32.38
N ALA A 112 -3.58 -18.47 -32.48
CA ALA A 112 -3.42 -19.18 -33.75
C ALA A 112 -4.76 -19.63 -34.34
N VAL A 113 -5.70 -20.10 -33.51
CA VAL A 113 -7.08 -20.42 -33.93
C VAL A 113 -7.79 -19.18 -34.45
N PHE A 114 -7.67 -18.04 -33.75
CA PHE A 114 -8.26 -16.77 -34.17
C PHE A 114 -7.69 -16.27 -35.51
N VAL A 115 -6.36 -16.25 -35.66
CA VAL A 115 -5.68 -15.92 -36.92
C VAL A 115 -6.16 -16.82 -38.06
N ARG A 116 -6.30 -18.13 -37.82
CA ARG A 116 -6.77 -19.09 -38.82
C ARG A 116 -8.23 -18.85 -39.20
N ALA A 117 -9.08 -18.49 -38.25
CA ALA A 117 -10.48 -18.14 -38.51
C ALA A 117 -10.58 -16.88 -39.40
N VAL A 118 -9.75 -15.86 -39.13
CA VAL A 118 -9.65 -14.66 -39.97
C VAL A 118 -9.23 -15.02 -41.40
N ALA A 119 -8.24 -15.91 -41.58
CA ALA A 119 -7.80 -16.32 -42.92
C ALA A 119 -8.88 -17.03 -43.73
N ARG A 120 -9.73 -17.81 -43.06
CA ARG A 120 -10.78 -18.63 -43.69
C ARG A 120 -12.03 -17.82 -44.03
N HIS A 121 -12.39 -16.86 -43.18
CA HIS A 121 -13.72 -16.23 -43.24
C HIS A 121 -13.71 -14.74 -43.52
N VAL A 122 -12.57 -14.06 -43.37
CA VAL A 122 -12.45 -12.62 -43.62
C VAL A 122 -11.58 -12.38 -44.85
N ASP A 123 -10.26 -12.50 -44.69
CA ASP A 123 -9.30 -12.31 -45.78
C ASP A 123 -7.92 -12.87 -45.39
N ARG A 124 -7.18 -13.39 -46.38
CA ARG A 124 -5.86 -13.99 -46.16
C ARG A 124 -4.81 -12.98 -45.71
N ARG A 125 -4.84 -11.76 -46.26
CA ARG A 125 -3.90 -10.70 -45.90
C ARG A 125 -4.23 -10.11 -44.54
N VAL A 126 -5.52 -9.88 -44.25
CA VAL A 126 -5.96 -9.44 -42.92
C VAL A 126 -5.47 -10.43 -41.85
N SER A 127 -5.52 -11.74 -42.11
CA SER A 127 -4.97 -12.75 -41.20
C SER A 127 -3.47 -12.57 -40.93
N ASN A 128 -2.66 -12.38 -41.98
CA ASN A 128 -1.22 -12.16 -41.81
C ASN A 128 -0.92 -10.87 -41.04
N TYR A 129 -1.68 -9.81 -41.29
CA TYR A 129 -1.58 -8.56 -40.54
C TYR A 129 -1.97 -8.76 -39.07
N THR A 130 -3.06 -9.48 -38.78
CA THR A 130 -3.47 -9.81 -37.40
C THR A 130 -2.37 -10.61 -36.70
N LEU A 131 -1.76 -11.60 -37.35
CA LEU A 131 -0.66 -12.39 -36.79
C LEU A 131 0.53 -11.51 -36.40
N LEU A 132 0.95 -10.60 -37.28
CA LEU A 132 2.05 -9.67 -36.99
C LEU A 132 1.70 -8.70 -35.86
N GLY A 133 0.45 -8.18 -35.84
CA GLY A 133 -0.03 -7.33 -34.76
C GLY A 133 -0.01 -8.05 -33.41
N LEU A 134 -0.52 -9.28 -33.34
CA LEU A 134 -0.53 -10.10 -32.13
C LEU A 134 0.90 -10.40 -31.64
N ALA A 135 1.79 -10.79 -32.55
CA ALA A 135 3.19 -11.07 -32.25
C ALA A 135 3.92 -9.82 -31.71
N GLY A 136 3.66 -8.64 -32.29
CA GLY A 136 4.33 -7.39 -31.96
C GLY A 136 3.70 -6.56 -30.84
N MET A 137 2.51 -6.92 -30.32
CA MET A 137 1.83 -6.11 -29.31
C MET A 137 2.36 -6.37 -27.90
N ALA A 138 2.93 -5.35 -27.25
CA ALA A 138 3.44 -5.44 -25.88
C ALA A 138 2.34 -5.78 -24.87
N GLY A 139 1.11 -5.30 -25.08
CA GLY A 139 -0.05 -5.68 -24.26
C GLY A 139 -0.28 -7.20 -24.23
N MET A 140 -0.25 -7.87 -25.39
CA MET A 140 -0.40 -9.32 -25.49
C MET A 140 0.77 -10.09 -24.88
N PHE A 141 1.98 -9.52 -24.85
CA PHE A 141 3.15 -10.13 -24.23
C PHE A 141 2.97 -10.33 -22.72
N HIS A 142 2.32 -9.38 -22.04
CA HIS A 142 2.08 -9.44 -20.60
C HIS A 142 0.78 -10.19 -20.29
N SER A 143 -0.33 -9.86 -20.98
CA SER A 143 -1.63 -10.48 -20.70
C SER A 143 -1.67 -11.97 -21.05
N GLY A 144 -0.88 -12.42 -22.04
CA GLY A 144 -0.91 -13.82 -22.48
C GLY A 144 -0.48 -14.84 -21.43
N ALA A 145 0.32 -14.44 -20.44
CA ALA A 145 0.81 -15.32 -19.37
C ALA A 145 0.37 -14.88 -17.96
N ALA A 146 -0.54 -13.90 -17.86
CA ALA A 146 -1.03 -13.39 -16.58
C ALA A 146 -2.07 -14.33 -15.97
N LEU A 147 -1.94 -14.64 -14.68
CA LEU A 147 -2.94 -15.39 -13.91
C LEU A 147 -4.09 -14.46 -13.50
N LEU A 148 -4.81 -13.95 -14.50
CA LEU A 148 -5.93 -13.04 -14.32
C LEU A 148 -7.18 -13.58 -15.04
N PRO A 149 -8.37 -13.46 -14.44
CA PRO A 149 -9.59 -13.88 -15.11
C PRO A 149 -9.92 -13.04 -16.35
N SER A 150 -9.44 -11.80 -16.44
CA SER A 150 -9.53 -10.98 -17.67
C SER A 150 -8.70 -11.59 -18.80
N SER A 151 -7.49 -12.07 -18.52
CA SER A 151 -6.64 -12.76 -19.50
C SER A 151 -7.20 -14.12 -19.91
N PHE A 152 -7.81 -14.84 -18.97
CA PHE A 152 -8.57 -16.06 -19.27
C PHE A 152 -9.80 -15.76 -20.15
N ALA A 153 -10.56 -14.71 -19.82
CA ALA A 153 -11.69 -14.24 -20.62
C ALA A 153 -11.25 -13.81 -22.02
N MET A 154 -10.09 -13.16 -22.17
CA MET A 154 -9.50 -12.83 -23.46
C MET A 154 -9.32 -14.09 -24.34
N CYS A 155 -8.75 -15.16 -23.79
CA CYS A 155 -8.53 -16.42 -24.51
C CYS A 155 -9.86 -17.06 -24.97
N TRP A 156 -10.86 -17.14 -24.10
CA TRP A 156 -12.15 -17.70 -24.46
C TRP A 156 -12.97 -16.80 -25.37
N ALA A 157 -12.91 -15.48 -25.20
CA ALA A 157 -13.51 -14.51 -26.10
C ALA A 157 -12.88 -14.55 -27.50
N MET A 158 -11.57 -14.82 -27.61
CA MET A 158 -10.92 -15.11 -28.90
C MET A 158 -11.50 -16.34 -29.56
N LEU A 159 -11.69 -17.45 -28.83
CA LEU A 159 -12.29 -18.67 -29.37
C LEU A 159 -13.74 -18.45 -29.80
N GLY A 160 -14.53 -17.74 -28.99
CA GLY A 160 -15.91 -17.37 -29.31
C GLY A 160 -15.97 -16.49 -30.55
N SER A 161 -15.08 -15.50 -30.64
CA SER A 161 -14.96 -14.62 -31.81
C SER A 161 -14.48 -15.37 -33.05
N ALA A 162 -13.56 -16.33 -32.91
CA ALA A 162 -13.10 -17.19 -34.01
C ALA A 162 -14.25 -18.03 -34.58
N ALA A 163 -15.11 -18.59 -33.73
CA ALA A 163 -16.34 -19.24 -34.17
C ALA A 163 -17.28 -18.25 -34.88
N ALA A 164 -17.46 -17.06 -34.30
CA ALA A 164 -18.28 -15.98 -34.86
C ALA A 164 -17.73 -15.40 -36.19
N MET A 165 -16.47 -15.63 -36.56
CA MET A 165 -15.95 -15.21 -37.88
C MET A 165 -16.68 -15.88 -39.04
N SER A 166 -17.12 -17.14 -38.87
CA SER A 166 -17.89 -17.86 -39.89
C SER A 166 -19.24 -17.22 -40.19
N ALA A 167 -19.85 -17.52 -41.34
CA ALA A 167 -21.15 -16.94 -41.69
C ALA A 167 -22.29 -17.53 -40.82
N PRO A 168 -23.29 -16.73 -40.44
CA PRO A 168 -24.44 -17.20 -39.65
C PRO A 168 -25.23 -18.33 -40.31
N GLY A 169 -25.63 -19.29 -39.48
CA GLY A 169 -26.59 -20.31 -39.87
C GLY A 169 -26.32 -21.75 -39.52
N THR A 170 -25.20 -22.08 -38.88
CA THR A 170 -24.95 -23.45 -38.44
C THR A 170 -25.10 -23.55 -36.91
N ARG A 171 -25.85 -24.55 -36.43
CA ARG A 171 -25.94 -24.84 -34.98
C ARG A 171 -24.56 -25.02 -34.35
N ARG A 172 -23.62 -25.59 -35.10
CA ARG A 172 -22.21 -25.74 -34.68
C ARG A 172 -21.53 -24.39 -34.42
N ARG A 173 -21.67 -23.41 -35.31
CA ARG A 173 -21.13 -22.04 -35.11
C ARG A 173 -21.67 -21.45 -33.81
N VAL A 174 -22.99 -21.43 -33.67
CA VAL A 174 -23.66 -20.82 -32.53
C VAL A 174 -23.26 -21.53 -31.24
N GLY A 175 -23.25 -22.86 -31.24
CA GLY A 175 -22.84 -23.65 -30.07
C GLY A 175 -21.41 -23.37 -29.64
N CYS A 176 -20.45 -23.41 -30.57
CA CYS A 176 -19.05 -23.10 -30.25
C CYS A 176 -18.87 -21.67 -29.72
N ALA A 177 -19.54 -20.67 -30.33
CA ALA A 177 -19.44 -19.28 -29.91
C ALA A 177 -20.07 -19.06 -28.52
N VAL A 178 -21.30 -19.54 -28.33
CA VAL A 178 -22.06 -19.40 -27.08
C VAL A 178 -21.33 -20.05 -25.91
N TRP A 179 -20.84 -21.29 -26.05
CA TRP A 179 -20.11 -21.95 -24.98
C TRP A 179 -18.81 -21.22 -24.63
N ALA A 180 -18.06 -20.77 -25.64
CA ALA A 180 -16.83 -20.04 -25.40
C ALA A 180 -17.08 -18.69 -24.69
N PHE A 181 -18.09 -17.92 -25.12
CA PHE A 181 -18.46 -16.68 -24.44
C PHE A 181 -19.04 -16.92 -23.04
N ALA A 182 -19.83 -17.98 -22.82
CA ALA A 182 -20.34 -18.31 -21.50
C ALA A 182 -19.20 -18.62 -20.51
N VAL A 183 -18.21 -19.41 -20.94
CA VAL A 183 -17.01 -19.68 -20.11
C VAL A 183 -16.20 -18.40 -19.86
N ALA A 184 -16.03 -17.54 -20.86
CA ALA A 184 -15.34 -16.25 -20.69
C ALA A 184 -16.00 -15.36 -19.63
N VAL A 185 -17.33 -15.32 -19.61
CA VAL A 185 -18.13 -14.50 -18.69
C VAL A 185 -18.14 -15.09 -17.28
N VAL A 186 -18.41 -16.39 -17.14
CA VAL A 186 -18.65 -17.01 -15.84
C VAL A 186 -17.36 -17.37 -15.11
N TRP A 187 -16.40 -17.98 -15.80
CA TRP A 187 -15.15 -18.47 -15.21
C TRP A 187 -13.98 -17.49 -15.38
N GLY A 188 -14.07 -16.60 -16.36
CA GLY A 188 -13.15 -15.48 -16.52
C GLY A 188 -13.66 -14.26 -15.80
N TRP A 189 -14.27 -13.35 -16.54
CA TRP A 189 -14.64 -12.04 -16.02
C TRP A 189 -16.03 -11.64 -16.50
N PRO A 190 -17.00 -11.35 -15.61
CA PRO A 190 -18.40 -11.11 -16.01
C PRO A 190 -18.57 -9.99 -17.04
N TYR A 191 -17.74 -8.95 -16.95
CA TYR A 191 -17.77 -7.80 -17.84
C TYR A 191 -17.31 -8.12 -19.27
N SER A 192 -16.68 -9.28 -19.51
CA SER A 192 -16.35 -9.73 -20.86
C SER A 192 -17.59 -10.03 -21.72
N ALA A 193 -18.78 -10.07 -21.12
CA ALA A 193 -20.06 -10.22 -21.83
C ALA A 193 -20.24 -9.17 -22.94
N VAL A 194 -19.66 -7.97 -22.78
CA VAL A 194 -19.70 -6.90 -23.78
C VAL A 194 -19.09 -7.30 -25.12
N VAL A 195 -18.10 -8.22 -25.12
CA VAL A 195 -17.45 -8.72 -26.33
C VAL A 195 -18.38 -9.64 -27.12
N ALA A 196 -19.31 -10.32 -26.45
CA ALA A 196 -20.28 -11.22 -27.07
C ALA A 196 -21.47 -10.46 -27.70
N LEU A 197 -21.75 -9.22 -27.28
CA LEU A 197 -22.93 -8.46 -27.72
C LEU A 197 -23.06 -8.34 -29.24
N PRO A 198 -22.01 -8.01 -30.03
CA PRO A 198 -22.14 -7.94 -31.48
C PRO A 198 -22.52 -9.27 -32.13
N PHE A 199 -22.03 -10.39 -31.60
CA PHE A 199 -22.41 -11.72 -32.07
C PHE A 199 -23.88 -12.02 -31.78
N VAL A 200 -24.35 -11.70 -30.57
CA VAL A 200 -25.77 -11.90 -30.20
C VAL A 200 -26.68 -11.07 -31.10
N VAL A 201 -26.34 -9.80 -31.34
CA VAL A 201 -27.12 -8.92 -32.23
C VAL A 201 -27.09 -9.44 -33.67
N GLU A 202 -25.95 -9.93 -34.17
CA GLU A 202 -25.87 -10.53 -35.51
C GLU A 202 -26.84 -11.71 -35.66
N GLU A 203 -26.86 -12.64 -34.71
CA GLU A 203 -27.76 -13.80 -34.76
C GLU A 203 -29.24 -13.38 -34.72
N ILE A 204 -29.59 -12.38 -33.90
CA ILE A 204 -30.97 -11.82 -33.84
C ILE A 204 -31.37 -11.20 -35.19
N VAL A 205 -30.48 -10.41 -35.79
CA VAL A 205 -30.78 -9.65 -37.02
C VAL A 205 -30.81 -10.56 -38.24
N GLU A 206 -29.86 -11.50 -38.36
CA GLU A 206 -29.73 -12.33 -39.56
C GLU A 206 -30.61 -13.59 -39.54
N ARG A 207 -31.06 -14.10 -38.36
CA ARG A 207 -31.86 -15.34 -38.28
C ARG A 207 -32.86 -15.40 -37.11
N ARG A 208 -34.05 -14.82 -37.31
CA ARG A 208 -35.15 -14.86 -36.33
C ARG A 208 -35.65 -16.27 -35.97
N GLU A 209 -35.62 -17.22 -36.91
CA GLU A 209 -36.13 -18.59 -36.70
C GLU A 209 -35.27 -19.43 -35.73
N PHE A 210 -33.98 -19.12 -35.62
CA PHE A 210 -33.05 -19.82 -34.71
C PHE A 210 -32.86 -19.06 -33.39
N LEU A 211 -33.57 -17.95 -33.20
CA LEU A 211 -33.42 -17.08 -32.04
C LEU A 211 -33.71 -17.81 -30.72
N ILE A 212 -34.86 -18.48 -30.63
CA ILE A 212 -35.28 -19.21 -29.41
C ILE A 212 -34.27 -20.31 -29.08
N ASN A 213 -33.85 -21.09 -30.08
CA ASN A 213 -32.86 -22.16 -29.88
C ASN A 213 -31.49 -21.62 -29.47
N SER A 214 -31.07 -20.49 -30.03
CA SER A 214 -29.79 -19.84 -29.70
C SER A 214 -29.83 -19.21 -28.30
N MET A 215 -30.95 -18.60 -27.92
CA MET A 215 -31.18 -18.08 -26.58
C MET A 215 -31.25 -19.20 -25.54
N ALA A 216 -31.99 -20.28 -25.81
CA ALA A 216 -32.08 -21.44 -24.93
C ALA A 216 -30.70 -22.09 -24.73
N MET A 217 -29.90 -22.21 -25.79
CA MET A 217 -28.53 -22.69 -25.69
C MET A 217 -27.62 -21.73 -24.90
N GLY A 218 -27.80 -20.42 -25.06
CA GLY A 218 -27.12 -19.38 -24.27
C GLY A 218 -27.43 -19.50 -22.78
N VAL A 219 -28.71 -19.51 -22.43
CA VAL A 219 -29.19 -19.68 -21.05
C VAL A 219 -28.71 -21.01 -20.49
N GLY A 220 -28.80 -22.10 -21.25
CA GLY A 220 -28.31 -23.42 -20.82
C GLY A 220 -26.80 -23.44 -20.57
N ALA A 221 -25.99 -22.87 -21.46
CA ALA A 221 -24.54 -22.80 -21.30
C ALA A 221 -24.14 -21.97 -20.07
N VAL A 222 -24.78 -20.81 -19.87
CA VAL A 222 -24.56 -19.97 -18.68
C VAL A 222 -25.02 -20.70 -17.41
N ALA A 223 -26.19 -21.32 -17.41
CA ALA A 223 -26.71 -22.04 -16.24
C ALA A 223 -25.80 -23.21 -15.83
N VAL A 224 -25.32 -24.01 -16.79
CA VAL A 224 -24.40 -25.13 -16.51
C VAL A 224 -23.06 -24.62 -15.98
N THR A 225 -22.45 -23.64 -16.65
CA THR A 225 -21.15 -23.10 -16.23
C THR A 225 -21.23 -22.38 -14.89
N ALA A 226 -22.29 -21.60 -14.65
CA ALA A 226 -22.52 -20.89 -13.40
C ALA A 226 -22.88 -21.85 -12.26
N GLY A 227 -23.65 -22.90 -12.53
CA GLY A 227 -23.96 -23.95 -11.55
C GLY A 227 -22.69 -24.66 -11.06
N LEU A 228 -21.77 -24.99 -11.96
CA LEU A 228 -20.47 -25.58 -11.59
C LEU A 228 -19.60 -24.61 -10.79
N ALA A 229 -19.48 -23.35 -11.23
CA ALA A 229 -18.72 -22.33 -10.50
C ALA A 229 -19.30 -22.08 -9.10
N ALA A 230 -20.63 -21.92 -8.99
CA ALA A 230 -21.33 -21.73 -7.73
C ALA A 230 -21.17 -22.94 -6.80
N ALA A 231 -21.18 -24.17 -7.32
CA ALA A 231 -20.96 -25.37 -6.50
C ALA A 231 -19.56 -25.37 -5.86
N ILE A 232 -18.52 -25.06 -6.63
CA ILE A 232 -17.14 -24.98 -6.13
C ILE A 232 -16.99 -23.82 -5.15
N ASP A 233 -17.45 -22.64 -5.53
CA ASP A 233 -17.35 -21.43 -4.70
C ASP A 233 -18.10 -21.62 -3.37
N SER A 234 -19.32 -22.17 -3.41
CA SER A 234 -20.11 -22.42 -2.21
C SER A 234 -19.46 -23.46 -1.28
N TRP A 235 -18.74 -24.45 -1.84
CA TRP A 235 -18.00 -25.42 -1.04
C TRP A 235 -16.85 -24.77 -0.27
N TYR A 236 -16.07 -23.90 -0.93
CA TYR A 236 -14.95 -23.18 -0.32
C TYR A 236 -15.40 -22.10 0.67
N TYR A 237 -16.42 -21.31 0.33
CA TYR A 237 -16.96 -20.25 1.19
C TYR A 237 -17.82 -20.79 2.34
N GLY A 238 -18.27 -22.05 2.28
CA GLY A 238 -19.16 -22.63 3.28
C GLY A 238 -20.58 -22.08 3.29
N SER A 239 -20.96 -21.29 2.28
CA SER A 239 -22.31 -20.73 2.12
C SER A 239 -22.68 -20.63 0.64
N GLY A 240 -23.99 -20.58 0.34
CA GLY A 240 -24.48 -20.51 -1.04
C GLY A 240 -24.07 -19.18 -1.71
N VAL A 241 -23.12 -19.23 -2.64
CA VAL A 241 -22.51 -18.05 -3.25
C VAL A 241 -22.38 -18.23 -4.77
N LEU A 242 -22.68 -17.15 -5.50
CA LEU A 242 -22.30 -16.98 -6.89
C LEU A 242 -21.38 -15.74 -7.00
N ALA A 243 -20.06 -15.97 -6.97
CA ALA A 243 -19.07 -14.89 -6.84
C ALA A 243 -19.18 -13.84 -7.96
N GLY A 244 -19.42 -14.27 -9.20
CA GLY A 244 -19.61 -13.36 -10.34
C GLY A 244 -20.81 -12.41 -10.17
N TRP A 245 -21.88 -12.85 -9.50
CA TRP A 245 -23.01 -11.96 -9.17
C TRP A 245 -22.64 -10.97 -8.07
N ASN A 246 -21.96 -11.41 -7.01
CA ASN A 246 -21.49 -10.52 -5.96
C ASN A 246 -20.57 -9.43 -6.52
N GLN A 247 -19.69 -9.78 -7.46
CA GLN A 247 -18.82 -8.85 -8.15
C GLN A 247 -19.60 -7.76 -8.92
N ILE A 248 -20.64 -8.16 -9.66
CA ILE A 248 -21.53 -7.22 -10.35
C ILE A 248 -22.29 -6.35 -9.34
N ALA A 249 -22.83 -6.95 -8.27
CA ALA A 249 -23.59 -6.24 -7.25
C ALA A 249 -22.74 -5.17 -6.55
N TYR A 250 -21.48 -5.46 -6.26
CA TYR A 250 -20.56 -4.52 -5.65
C TYR A 250 -20.16 -3.40 -6.63
N ASN A 251 -19.63 -3.74 -7.80
CA ASN A 251 -19.02 -2.77 -8.72
C ASN A 251 -20.04 -1.96 -9.55
N VAL A 252 -21.20 -2.53 -9.88
CA VAL A 252 -22.17 -1.91 -10.81
C VAL A 252 -23.39 -1.40 -10.05
N LEU A 253 -23.88 -2.15 -9.07
CA LEU A 253 -25.08 -1.79 -8.30
C LEU A 253 -24.74 -1.02 -7.01
N GLY A 254 -23.46 -0.83 -6.69
CA GLY A 254 -23.00 -0.11 -5.49
C GLY A 254 -23.39 -0.79 -4.17
N ARG A 255 -23.72 -2.10 -4.19
CA ARG A 255 -24.12 -2.83 -2.97
C ARG A 255 -22.88 -3.25 -2.19
N GLY A 256 -22.55 -2.47 -1.15
CA GLY A 256 -21.48 -2.78 -0.21
C GLY A 256 -20.14 -2.06 -0.45
N GLY A 257 -20.05 -1.20 -1.47
CA GLY A 257 -18.89 -0.33 -1.74
C GLY A 257 -18.95 0.33 -3.13
N ASP A 258 -17.88 1.03 -3.50
CA ASP A 258 -17.75 1.74 -4.78
C ASP A 258 -16.38 1.45 -5.44
N SER A 259 -16.39 1.05 -6.70
CA SER A 259 -15.17 0.83 -7.50
C SER A 259 -14.28 2.08 -7.62
N THR A 260 -14.83 3.30 -7.43
CA THR A 260 -14.04 4.54 -7.46
C THR A 260 -13.07 4.69 -6.27
N LEU A 261 -13.23 3.88 -5.22
CA LEU A 261 -12.34 3.85 -4.05
C LEU A 261 -10.88 3.55 -4.42
N TYR A 262 -10.64 2.90 -5.55
CA TYR A 262 -9.31 2.53 -6.04
C TYR A 262 -8.78 3.51 -7.10
N GLY A 263 -9.41 4.68 -7.24
CA GLY A 263 -9.01 5.74 -8.15
C GLY A 263 -9.90 5.83 -9.39
N THR A 264 -9.84 7.00 -10.04
CA THR A 264 -10.56 7.29 -11.27
C THR A 264 -9.62 7.87 -12.32
N GLU A 265 -9.94 7.63 -13.59
CA GLU A 265 -9.12 8.02 -14.72
C GLU A 265 -9.97 8.73 -15.78
N PRO A 266 -9.41 9.65 -16.58
CA PRO A 266 -10.17 10.38 -17.60
C PRO A 266 -10.62 9.47 -18.74
N TRP A 267 -11.59 9.93 -19.54
CA TRP A 267 -12.18 9.14 -20.65
C TRP A 267 -11.15 8.67 -21.69
N TYR A 268 -10.05 9.41 -21.86
CA TYR A 268 -8.99 9.10 -22.83
C TYR A 268 -7.92 8.13 -22.29
N PHE A 269 -8.07 7.61 -21.06
CA PHE A 269 -7.10 6.69 -20.44
C PHE A 269 -6.75 5.50 -21.34
N TYR A 270 -7.75 4.83 -21.93
CA TYR A 270 -7.51 3.67 -22.79
C TYR A 270 -6.81 4.01 -24.11
N ILE A 271 -6.87 5.27 -24.56
CA ILE A 271 -6.08 5.73 -25.71
C ILE A 271 -4.61 5.83 -25.30
N LYS A 272 -4.31 6.45 -24.14
CA LYS A 272 -2.94 6.50 -23.59
C LYS A 272 -2.38 5.09 -23.34
N ASN A 273 -3.16 4.24 -22.69
CA ASN A 273 -2.82 2.83 -22.45
C ASN A 273 -2.57 2.07 -23.78
N GLY A 274 -3.45 2.25 -24.76
CA GLY A 274 -3.32 1.64 -26.08
C GLY A 274 -2.08 2.13 -26.84
N LEU A 275 -1.72 3.41 -26.75
CA LEU A 275 -0.51 3.95 -27.40
C LEU A 275 0.76 3.32 -26.81
N LEU A 276 0.77 3.08 -25.50
CA LEU A 276 1.86 2.38 -24.85
C LEU A 276 1.91 0.91 -25.26
N ASN A 277 0.79 0.18 -25.15
CA ASN A 277 0.78 -1.27 -25.33
C ASN A 277 0.68 -1.75 -26.79
N ALA A 278 0.20 -0.90 -27.67
CA ALA A 278 -0.12 -1.21 -29.06
C ALA A 278 0.40 -0.17 -30.07
N ASN A 279 1.00 0.95 -29.64
CA ASN A 279 1.60 1.97 -30.52
C ASN A 279 0.69 2.42 -31.69
N ILE A 280 1.11 2.33 -32.95
CA ILE A 280 0.29 2.69 -34.11
C ILE A 280 -0.92 1.76 -34.30
N VAL A 281 -0.88 0.54 -33.73
CA VAL A 281 -1.97 -0.45 -33.84
C VAL A 281 -3.25 0.09 -33.18
N ILE A 282 -3.20 0.83 -32.06
CA ILE A 282 -4.43 1.43 -31.48
C ILE A 282 -5.05 2.46 -32.42
N ILE A 283 -4.22 3.28 -33.07
CA ILE A 283 -4.68 4.33 -33.99
C ILE A 283 -5.34 3.69 -35.21
N LEU A 284 -4.73 2.64 -35.76
CA LEU A 284 -5.32 1.88 -36.85
C LEU A 284 -6.61 1.18 -36.41
N ALA A 285 -6.63 0.61 -35.19
CA ALA A 285 -7.81 -0.07 -34.66
C ALA A 285 -9.01 0.86 -34.47
N THR A 286 -8.81 2.09 -33.98
CA THR A 286 -9.85 3.11 -33.82
C THR A 286 -10.26 3.76 -35.15
N ALA A 287 -9.36 3.81 -36.13
CA ALA A 287 -9.67 4.25 -37.50
C ALA A 287 -10.50 3.22 -38.30
N CYS A 288 -10.60 1.97 -37.85
CA CYS A 288 -11.24 0.89 -38.59
C CYS A 288 -12.72 1.16 -38.92
N LEU A 289 -13.50 1.67 -37.96
CA LEU A 289 -14.92 1.93 -38.17
C LEU A 289 -15.16 3.11 -39.13
N PRO A 290 -14.48 4.28 -39.00
CA PRO A 290 -14.50 5.32 -40.03
C PRO A 290 -14.05 4.86 -41.43
N LEU A 291 -13.03 4.01 -41.52
CA LEU A 291 -12.58 3.47 -42.79
C LEU A 291 -13.58 2.47 -43.38
N TRP A 292 -14.23 1.68 -42.52
CA TRP A 292 -15.30 0.77 -42.94
C TRP A 292 -16.52 1.55 -43.45
N THR A 293 -16.95 2.61 -42.75
CA THR A 293 -18.11 3.42 -43.16
C THR A 293 -17.85 4.12 -44.49
N THR A 294 -16.67 4.70 -44.69
CA THR A 294 -16.27 5.33 -45.96
C THR A 294 -16.22 4.33 -47.11
N SER A 295 -15.64 3.14 -46.88
CA SER A 295 -15.63 2.05 -47.87
C SER A 295 -17.05 1.58 -48.24
N TRP A 296 -17.92 1.40 -47.24
CA TRP A 296 -19.31 1.01 -47.46
C TRP A 296 -20.09 2.06 -48.25
N LEU A 297 -19.95 3.35 -47.89
CA LEU A 297 -20.60 4.44 -48.60
C LEU A 297 -20.10 4.54 -50.05
N ALA A 298 -18.80 4.45 -50.28
CA ALA A 298 -18.22 4.47 -51.62
C ALA A 298 -18.75 3.32 -52.50
N LEU A 299 -18.93 2.12 -51.94
CA LEU A 299 -19.51 0.99 -52.68
C LEU A 299 -20.99 1.18 -53.00
N ARG A 300 -21.75 1.79 -52.08
CA ARG A 300 -23.16 2.14 -52.33
C ARG A 300 -23.29 3.20 -53.41
N LEU A 301 -22.47 4.26 -53.36
CA LEU A 301 -22.42 5.29 -54.40
C LEU A 301 -22.01 4.73 -55.76
N ALA A 302 -21.11 3.73 -55.79
CA ALA A 302 -20.72 3.03 -57.00
C ALA A 302 -21.74 1.98 -57.50
N GLY A 303 -22.93 1.90 -56.91
CA GLY A 303 -24.00 0.97 -57.30
C GLY A 303 -23.67 -0.52 -57.08
N ARG A 304 -22.64 -0.86 -56.30
CA ARG A 304 -22.21 -2.25 -56.09
C ARG A 304 -22.99 -2.90 -54.95
N ARG A 305 -23.74 -3.97 -55.25
CA ARG A 305 -24.53 -4.78 -54.28
C ARG A 305 -23.68 -5.73 -53.42
N GLY A 306 -22.64 -5.22 -52.74
CA GLY A 306 -21.77 -5.98 -51.82
C GLY A 306 -22.16 -5.88 -50.34
N ASP A 307 -23.45 -5.66 -50.03
CA ASP A 307 -23.92 -5.22 -48.71
C ASP A 307 -23.77 -6.29 -47.60
N THR A 308 -23.90 -7.58 -47.95
CA THR A 308 -23.84 -8.68 -46.97
C THR A 308 -22.44 -8.92 -46.40
N ASP A 309 -21.38 -8.93 -47.22
CA ASP A 309 -20.02 -9.11 -46.74
C ASP A 309 -19.54 -7.89 -45.92
N HIS A 310 -19.96 -6.67 -46.30
CA HIS A 310 -19.66 -5.45 -45.54
C HIS A 310 -20.38 -5.43 -44.21
N ARG A 311 -21.68 -5.76 -44.19
CA ARG A 311 -22.47 -5.88 -42.97
C ARG A 311 -21.91 -6.96 -42.05
N ARG A 312 -21.45 -8.08 -42.60
CA ARG A 312 -20.78 -9.11 -41.80
C ARG A 312 -19.51 -8.55 -41.18
N LEU A 313 -18.63 -7.93 -41.97
CA LEU A 313 -17.39 -7.33 -41.45
C LEU A 313 -17.65 -6.36 -40.28
N LEU A 314 -18.74 -5.57 -40.33
CA LEU A 314 -19.15 -4.69 -39.22
C LEU A 314 -19.26 -5.44 -37.89
N PHE A 315 -20.00 -6.55 -37.84
CA PHE A 315 -20.16 -7.33 -36.60
C PHE A 315 -18.85 -7.93 -36.08
N ARG A 316 -17.82 -8.09 -36.93
CA ARG A 316 -16.51 -8.60 -36.52
C ARG A 316 -15.61 -7.51 -35.96
N VAL A 317 -15.80 -6.26 -36.40
CA VAL A 317 -15.01 -5.10 -35.89
C VAL A 317 -15.62 -4.48 -34.63
N LEU A 318 -16.93 -4.62 -34.43
CA LEU A 318 -17.68 -4.02 -33.31
C LEU A 318 -17.23 -4.45 -31.89
N PRO A 319 -16.77 -5.69 -31.60
CA PRO A 319 -16.44 -6.07 -30.22
C PRO A 319 -15.41 -5.15 -29.56
N PHE A 320 -14.41 -4.70 -30.32
CA PHE A 320 -13.42 -3.72 -29.85
C PHE A 320 -14.06 -2.38 -29.48
N TYR A 321 -14.95 -1.85 -30.32
CA TYR A 321 -15.59 -0.54 -30.08
C TYR A 321 -16.60 -0.59 -28.93
N VAL A 322 -17.35 -1.68 -28.80
CA VAL A 322 -18.29 -1.87 -27.69
C VAL A 322 -17.53 -1.92 -26.37
N ALA A 323 -16.47 -2.74 -26.27
CA ALA A 323 -15.64 -2.81 -25.07
C ALA A 323 -14.96 -1.46 -24.75
N LEU A 324 -14.35 -0.83 -25.77
CA LEU A 324 -13.68 0.47 -25.61
C LEU A 324 -14.66 1.54 -25.12
N GLY A 325 -15.87 1.60 -25.70
CA GLY A 325 -16.91 2.56 -25.30
C GLY A 325 -17.39 2.33 -23.87
N VAL A 326 -17.81 1.10 -23.55
CA VAL A 326 -18.32 0.76 -22.21
C VAL A 326 -17.28 1.05 -21.13
N PHE A 327 -16.03 0.62 -21.30
CA PHE A 327 -15.00 0.83 -20.29
C PHE A 327 -14.51 2.27 -20.22
N SER A 328 -14.47 3.02 -21.33
CA SER A 328 -14.07 4.43 -21.29
C SER A 328 -15.07 5.32 -20.54
N LEU A 329 -16.35 4.92 -20.52
CA LEU A 329 -17.42 5.60 -19.79
C LEU A 329 -17.37 5.36 -18.28
N GLN A 330 -16.74 4.28 -17.80
CA GLN A 330 -16.63 4.01 -16.37
C GLN A 330 -15.60 4.94 -15.72
N PRO A 331 -15.87 5.56 -14.56
CA PRO A 331 -14.90 6.42 -13.87
C PRO A 331 -13.63 5.67 -13.49
N HIS A 332 -13.78 4.47 -12.92
CA HIS A 332 -12.67 3.58 -12.57
C HIS A 332 -12.18 2.82 -13.81
N LYS A 333 -10.86 2.82 -14.03
CA LYS A 333 -10.23 2.21 -15.20
C LYS A 333 -8.90 1.60 -14.79
N GLU A 334 -8.58 0.47 -15.42
CA GLU A 334 -7.31 -0.22 -15.22
C GLU A 334 -6.82 -0.80 -16.55
N GLU A 335 -5.50 -0.90 -16.71
CA GLU A 335 -4.87 -1.41 -17.93
C GLU A 335 -5.40 -2.81 -18.31
N ARG A 336 -5.55 -3.71 -17.33
CA ARG A 336 -5.98 -5.10 -17.56
C ARG A 336 -7.42 -5.23 -18.05
N PHE A 337 -8.29 -4.24 -17.86
CA PHE A 337 -9.68 -4.32 -18.32
C PHE A 337 -9.79 -4.34 -19.85
N LEU A 338 -8.88 -3.64 -20.55
CA LEU A 338 -8.88 -3.61 -22.02
C LEU A 338 -8.26 -4.88 -22.64
N SER A 339 -7.54 -5.68 -21.85
CA SER A 339 -6.85 -6.89 -22.35
C SER A 339 -7.80 -7.85 -23.06
N ILE A 340 -9.07 -7.93 -22.64
CA ILE A 340 -10.09 -8.82 -23.25
C ILE A 340 -10.31 -8.58 -24.76
N VAL A 341 -9.95 -7.39 -25.28
CA VAL A 341 -10.10 -7.01 -26.70
C VAL A 341 -8.78 -6.65 -27.38
N TYR A 342 -7.62 -6.92 -26.78
CA TYR A 342 -6.33 -6.77 -27.47
C TYR A 342 -6.27 -7.57 -28.81
N PRO A 343 -6.80 -8.80 -28.90
CA PRO A 343 -6.84 -9.52 -30.17
C PRO A 343 -7.73 -8.85 -31.22
N HIS A 344 -8.87 -8.30 -30.81
CA HIS A 344 -9.78 -7.53 -31.68
C HIS A 344 -9.17 -6.19 -32.10
N MET A 345 -8.35 -5.57 -31.24
CA MET A 345 -7.57 -4.38 -31.59
C MET A 345 -6.60 -4.68 -32.74
N CYS A 346 -5.83 -5.78 -32.65
CA CYS A 346 -4.98 -6.25 -33.75
C CYS A 346 -5.76 -6.54 -35.02
N PHE A 347 -6.91 -7.20 -34.91
CA PHE A 347 -7.79 -7.49 -36.04
C PHE A 347 -8.31 -6.20 -36.71
N ASN A 348 -8.79 -5.23 -35.93
CA ASN A 348 -9.28 -3.97 -36.47
C ASN A 348 -8.18 -3.17 -37.16
N ALA A 349 -6.97 -3.13 -36.60
CA ALA A 349 -5.83 -2.53 -37.25
C ALA A 349 -5.49 -3.21 -38.60
N ALA A 350 -5.56 -4.54 -38.64
CA ALA A 350 -5.36 -5.32 -39.87
C ALA A 350 -6.43 -5.01 -40.93
N VAL A 351 -7.69 -4.85 -40.53
CA VAL A 351 -8.78 -4.43 -41.42
C VAL A 351 -8.54 -3.02 -41.94
N SER A 352 -8.16 -2.06 -41.09
CA SER A 352 -7.81 -0.69 -41.53
C SER A 352 -6.73 -0.69 -42.61
N LEU A 353 -5.65 -1.43 -42.41
CA LEU A 353 -4.56 -1.52 -43.40
C LEU A 353 -5.01 -2.15 -44.73
N SER A 354 -5.97 -3.07 -44.68
CA SER A 354 -6.58 -3.66 -45.87
C SER A 354 -7.49 -2.67 -46.61
N LEU A 355 -8.30 -1.90 -45.88
CA LEU A 355 -9.19 -0.88 -46.43
C LEU A 355 -8.43 0.31 -47.02
N LEU A 356 -7.29 0.69 -46.43
CA LEU A 356 -6.42 1.75 -46.94
C LEU A 356 -5.62 1.35 -48.18
N ARG A 357 -5.55 0.06 -48.51
CA ARG A 357 -4.73 -0.45 -49.62
C ARG A 357 -4.93 0.25 -50.96
N PRO A 358 -6.16 0.58 -51.40
CA PRO A 358 -6.36 1.27 -52.67
C PRO A 358 -5.69 2.65 -52.74
N LEU A 359 -5.31 3.24 -51.59
CA LEU A 359 -4.69 4.57 -51.51
C LEU A 359 -3.18 4.56 -51.71
N TYR A 360 -2.53 3.38 -51.72
CA TYR A 360 -1.08 3.29 -51.88
C TYR A 360 -0.67 2.21 -52.88
N SER A 361 0.32 2.54 -53.72
CA SER A 361 0.78 1.66 -54.79
C SER A 361 1.69 0.54 -54.30
N TRP A 362 2.33 0.71 -53.14
CA TRP A 362 3.30 -0.25 -52.61
C TRP A 362 2.60 -1.41 -51.86
N PRO A 363 2.51 -2.62 -52.43
CA PRO A 363 1.70 -3.70 -51.87
C PRO A 363 2.20 -4.24 -50.52
N ARG A 364 3.43 -3.88 -50.11
CA ARG A 364 4.07 -4.30 -48.86
C ARG A 364 4.01 -3.24 -47.75
N LEU A 365 3.45 -2.06 -48.00
CA LEU A 365 3.42 -0.97 -47.01
C LEU A 365 2.77 -1.40 -45.68
N GLY A 366 1.64 -2.11 -45.71
CA GLY A 366 1.00 -2.61 -44.49
C GLY A 366 1.87 -3.57 -43.69
N TYR A 367 2.65 -4.43 -44.35
CA TYR A 367 3.64 -5.28 -43.68
C TYR A 367 4.76 -4.45 -43.06
N LEU A 368 5.28 -3.44 -43.76
CA LEU A 368 6.29 -2.53 -43.20
C LEU A 368 5.77 -1.82 -41.94
N VAL A 369 4.55 -1.26 -42.00
CA VAL A 369 3.92 -0.57 -40.86
C VAL A 369 3.85 -1.48 -39.65
N LEU A 370 3.41 -2.73 -39.83
CA LEU A 370 3.33 -3.70 -38.73
C LEU A 370 4.70 -4.22 -38.27
N CYS A 371 5.69 -4.32 -39.16
CA CYS A 371 7.06 -4.64 -38.77
C CYS A 371 7.66 -3.54 -37.89
N VAL A 372 7.49 -2.26 -38.27
CA VAL A 372 7.93 -1.12 -37.45
C VAL A 372 7.18 -1.10 -36.12
N ALA A 373 5.86 -1.28 -36.14
CA ALA A 373 5.04 -1.41 -34.93
C ALA A 373 5.53 -2.55 -34.01
N GLY A 374 5.88 -3.69 -34.60
CA GLY A 374 6.42 -4.86 -33.89
C GLY A 374 7.80 -4.60 -33.30
N ILE A 375 8.68 -3.86 -33.98
CA ILE A 375 9.97 -3.44 -33.43
C ILE A 375 9.77 -2.53 -32.21
N VAL A 376 8.91 -1.51 -32.33
CA VAL A 376 8.58 -0.62 -31.20
C VAL A 376 7.97 -1.41 -30.03
N GLY A 377 7.08 -2.36 -30.33
CA GLY A 377 6.50 -3.26 -29.34
C GLY A 377 7.55 -4.14 -28.66
N ALA A 378 8.47 -4.74 -29.42
CA ALA A 378 9.57 -5.54 -28.88
C ALA A 378 10.52 -4.71 -28.00
N LEU A 379 10.83 -3.46 -28.40
CA LEU A 379 11.60 -2.53 -27.57
C LEU A 379 10.89 -2.23 -26.25
N ARG A 380 9.57 -2.05 -26.26
CA ARG A 380 8.78 -1.90 -25.03
C ARG A 380 8.79 -3.16 -24.17
N MET A 381 8.62 -4.35 -24.77
CA MET A 381 8.71 -5.62 -24.04
C MET A 381 10.07 -5.75 -23.35
N ALA A 382 11.16 -5.46 -24.07
CA ALA A 382 12.51 -5.46 -23.53
C ALA A 382 12.70 -4.43 -22.41
N ALA A 383 12.17 -3.21 -22.57
CA ALA A 383 12.22 -2.16 -21.55
C ALA A 383 11.47 -2.57 -20.27
N LEU A 384 10.31 -3.21 -20.39
CA LEU A 384 9.55 -3.69 -19.24
C LEU A 384 10.33 -4.78 -18.49
N VAL A 385 10.93 -5.73 -19.20
CA VAL A 385 11.79 -6.76 -18.59
C VAL A 385 13.02 -6.14 -17.91
N GLN A 386 13.72 -5.23 -18.58
CA GLN A 386 14.98 -4.67 -18.10
C GLN A 386 14.80 -3.71 -16.92
N TYR A 387 13.82 -2.80 -17.00
CA TYR A 387 13.68 -1.72 -16.02
C TYR A 387 12.68 -2.02 -14.89
N TYR A 388 11.84 -3.04 -15.04
CA TYR A 388 10.84 -3.41 -14.03
C TYR A 388 11.03 -4.82 -13.45
N GLY A 389 12.11 -5.52 -13.81
CA GLY A 389 12.46 -6.83 -13.25
C GLY A 389 13.09 -6.82 -11.85
N ALA A 390 13.35 -5.65 -11.27
CA ALA A 390 14.05 -5.54 -9.98
C ALA A 390 13.40 -6.32 -8.82
N PRO A 391 12.05 -6.34 -8.64
CA PRO A 391 11.44 -7.05 -7.53
C PRO A 391 11.76 -8.55 -7.54
N THR A 392 11.57 -9.24 -8.66
CA THR A 392 11.85 -10.68 -8.76
C THR A 392 13.31 -11.01 -8.45
N HIS A 393 14.25 -10.19 -8.93
CA HIS A 393 15.67 -10.34 -8.61
C HIS A 393 15.96 -10.13 -7.12
N ALA A 394 15.37 -9.13 -6.48
CA ALA A 394 15.61 -8.83 -5.07
C ALA A 394 15.18 -9.98 -4.15
N PHE A 395 14.01 -10.58 -4.39
CA PHE A 395 13.52 -11.69 -3.55
C PHE A 395 14.29 -13.00 -3.76
N GLN A 396 14.90 -13.22 -4.94
CA GLN A 396 15.77 -14.38 -5.17
C GLN A 396 17.10 -14.31 -4.42
N GLN A 397 17.54 -13.11 -4.04
CA GLN A 397 18.82 -12.89 -3.33
C GLN A 397 18.67 -13.00 -1.80
N LEU A 398 17.48 -13.38 -1.30
CA LEU A 398 17.28 -13.57 0.13
C LEU A 398 18.18 -14.72 0.64
N PRO A 399 18.94 -14.50 1.72
CA PRO A 399 19.86 -15.51 2.23
C PRO A 399 19.11 -16.74 2.73
N SER A 400 19.71 -17.92 2.54
CA SER A 400 19.17 -19.15 3.11
C SER A 400 19.41 -19.17 4.62
N HIS A 401 18.35 -19.39 5.41
CA HIS A 401 18.45 -19.58 6.85
C HIS A 401 17.70 -20.85 7.27
N MET A 402 18.09 -21.45 8.39
CA MET A 402 17.40 -22.62 8.95
C MET A 402 16.17 -22.23 9.78
N SER A 403 16.21 -21.07 10.44
CA SER A 403 15.09 -20.55 11.24
C SER A 403 14.07 -19.82 10.38
N GLU A 404 12.82 -19.78 10.82
CA GLU A 404 11.81 -18.94 10.20
C GLU A 404 12.21 -17.46 10.24
N ARG A 405 11.97 -16.75 9.13
CA ARG A 405 12.28 -15.33 8.94
C ARG A 405 11.08 -14.61 8.34
N VAL A 406 10.94 -13.35 8.68
CA VAL A 406 9.89 -12.49 8.16
C VAL A 406 10.50 -11.48 7.19
N VAL A 407 9.94 -11.38 5.99
CA VAL A 407 10.19 -10.25 5.08
C VAL A 407 9.10 -9.22 5.30
N CYS A 408 9.48 -8.04 5.77
CA CYS A 408 8.55 -6.93 6.00
C CYS A 408 8.53 -6.00 4.78
N MET A 409 7.34 -5.65 4.30
CA MET A 409 7.15 -4.62 3.27
C MET A 409 6.34 -3.43 3.78
N GLY A 410 6.71 -2.24 3.32
CA GLY A 410 6.02 -0.98 3.59
C GLY A 410 5.34 -0.44 2.33
N SER A 411 5.72 0.78 1.90
CA SER A 411 5.03 1.53 0.84
C SER A 411 5.00 0.83 -0.52
N ASP A 412 6.01 0.00 -0.85
CA ASP A 412 6.10 -0.73 -2.11
C ASP A 412 5.53 -2.16 -2.04
N TRP A 413 4.60 -2.43 -1.12
CA TRP A 413 3.99 -3.75 -0.96
C TRP A 413 3.37 -4.31 -2.26
N TYR A 414 2.84 -3.44 -3.13
CA TYR A 414 2.25 -3.80 -4.41
C TYR A 414 3.27 -4.34 -5.44
N ARG A 415 4.58 -4.24 -5.17
CA ARG A 415 5.67 -4.78 -6.01
C ARG A 415 6.12 -6.18 -5.62
N PHE A 416 5.53 -6.77 -4.59
CA PHE A 416 5.84 -8.14 -4.19
C PHE A 416 5.53 -9.13 -5.31
N PRO A 417 6.47 -10.00 -5.72
CA PRO A 417 6.22 -10.90 -6.84
C PRO A 417 5.26 -12.04 -6.47
N SER A 418 5.45 -12.67 -5.31
CA SER A 418 4.57 -13.68 -4.66
C SER A 418 5.42 -14.53 -3.69
N SER A 419 4.76 -15.17 -2.73
CA SER A 419 5.26 -16.23 -1.85
C SER A 419 5.90 -17.41 -2.61
N PHE A 420 5.58 -17.61 -3.89
CA PHE A 420 6.29 -18.58 -4.75
C PHE A 420 7.80 -18.29 -4.88
N TRP A 421 8.22 -17.04 -4.68
CA TRP A 421 9.60 -16.58 -4.75
C TRP A 421 10.32 -16.57 -3.40
N LEU A 422 9.60 -16.83 -2.30
CA LEU A 422 10.18 -16.87 -0.96
C LEU A 422 10.74 -18.27 -0.65
N PRO A 423 11.92 -18.35 0.02
CA PRO A 423 12.41 -19.62 0.55
C PRO A 423 11.46 -20.26 1.58
N HIS A 424 11.65 -21.54 1.89
CA HIS A 424 10.71 -22.32 2.71
C HIS A 424 10.41 -21.73 4.09
N ASN A 425 11.44 -21.17 4.71
CA ASN A 425 11.46 -20.59 6.03
C ASN A 425 11.15 -19.08 6.04
N TYR A 426 10.73 -18.48 4.92
CA TYR A 426 10.38 -17.07 4.86
C TYR A 426 8.87 -16.86 4.80
N ARG A 427 8.40 -15.81 5.48
CA ARG A 427 7.01 -15.33 5.43
C ARG A 427 6.96 -13.85 5.12
N LEU A 428 6.01 -13.44 4.29
CA LEU A 428 5.74 -12.03 4.04
C LEU A 428 4.94 -11.45 5.21
N GLN A 429 5.31 -10.27 5.67
CA GLN A 429 4.49 -9.44 6.54
C GLN A 429 4.52 -7.98 6.09
N PHE A 430 3.57 -7.20 6.55
CA PHE A 430 3.51 -5.77 6.26
C PHE A 430 3.89 -4.94 7.47
N ILE A 431 4.35 -3.72 7.25
CA ILE A 431 4.57 -2.71 8.29
C ILE A 431 3.78 -1.45 7.95
N LYS A 432 3.25 -0.78 8.97
CA LYS A 432 2.63 0.52 8.77
C LYS A 432 3.65 1.49 8.18
N SER A 433 3.30 2.08 7.04
CA SER A 433 4.10 3.04 6.28
C SER A 433 3.20 4.19 5.80
N SER A 434 3.45 4.76 4.61
CA SER A 434 2.63 5.82 4.01
C SER A 434 1.28 5.35 3.46
N PHE A 435 1.07 4.03 3.31
CA PHE A 435 -0.18 3.49 2.81
C PHE A 435 -1.24 3.40 3.92
N ASP A 436 -2.39 4.04 3.70
CA ASP A 436 -3.54 4.08 4.62
C ASP A 436 -4.72 3.21 4.15
N GLY A 437 -4.54 2.46 3.07
CA GLY A 437 -5.54 1.53 2.56
C GLY A 437 -5.52 0.17 3.26
N HIS A 438 -6.41 -0.70 2.84
CA HIS A 438 -6.52 -2.06 3.34
C HIS A 438 -5.45 -2.97 2.73
N LEU A 439 -4.61 -3.58 3.57
CA LEU A 439 -3.59 -4.53 3.13
C LEU A 439 -4.10 -5.97 3.16
N PRO A 440 -3.53 -6.90 2.37
CA PRO A 440 -3.84 -8.32 2.47
C PRO A 440 -3.52 -8.89 3.87
N GLY A 441 -4.40 -9.73 4.39
CA GLY A 441 -4.16 -10.53 5.60
C GLY A 441 -3.52 -11.88 5.27
N ASP A 442 -3.32 -12.74 6.28
CA ASP A 442 -2.86 -14.12 6.11
C ASP A 442 -4.04 -15.10 6.13
N PHE A 443 -4.10 -16.06 5.21
CA PHE A 443 -4.99 -17.21 5.40
C PHE A 443 -4.58 -18.00 6.66
N THR A 444 -5.56 -18.45 7.44
CA THR A 444 -5.29 -19.38 8.55
C THR A 444 -4.79 -20.71 7.99
N PRO A 445 -3.59 -21.19 8.35
CA PRO A 445 -3.07 -22.42 7.78
C PRO A 445 -3.93 -23.66 8.12
N PRO A 446 -4.04 -24.67 7.22
CA PRO A 446 -4.86 -25.86 7.42
C PRO A 446 -4.53 -26.67 8.68
N TRP A 447 -3.28 -26.65 9.14
CA TRP A 447 -2.89 -27.35 10.38
C TRP A 447 -3.36 -26.62 11.65
N ILE A 448 -3.77 -25.36 11.55
CA ILE A 448 -4.40 -24.58 12.63
C ILE A 448 -5.93 -24.63 12.50
N SER A 449 -6.46 -24.43 11.30
CA SER A 449 -7.91 -24.46 11.05
C SER A 449 -8.52 -25.86 10.94
N GLY A 450 -7.68 -26.91 10.91
CA GLY A 450 -8.06 -28.30 10.69
C GLY A 450 -8.23 -28.71 9.23
N SER A 451 -8.55 -27.78 8.32
CA SER A 451 -8.58 -28.03 6.87
C SER A 451 -8.50 -26.74 6.05
N THR A 452 -8.14 -26.87 4.77
CA THR A 452 -8.18 -25.76 3.79
C THR A 452 -9.57 -25.15 3.71
N ARG A 453 -10.62 -25.99 3.65
CA ARG A 453 -12.02 -25.53 3.61
C ARG A 453 -12.41 -24.74 4.86
N ALA A 454 -12.01 -25.21 6.04
CA ALA A 454 -12.30 -24.51 7.29
C ALA A 454 -11.64 -23.12 7.35
N SER A 455 -10.46 -22.97 6.73
CA SER A 455 -9.80 -21.67 6.60
C SER A 455 -10.52 -20.75 5.59
N THR A 456 -10.84 -21.25 4.39
CA THR A 456 -11.50 -20.43 3.36
C THR A 456 -12.92 -20.02 3.73
N ALA A 457 -13.61 -20.82 4.56
CA ALA A 457 -14.96 -20.54 5.06
C ALA A 457 -14.96 -19.70 6.36
N MET A 458 -13.79 -19.36 6.90
CA MET A 458 -13.67 -18.59 8.14
C MET A 458 -14.07 -17.13 7.89
N ARG A 459 -15.13 -16.67 8.58
CA ARG A 459 -15.46 -15.24 8.64
C ARG A 459 -14.46 -14.52 9.53
N ARG A 460 -14.11 -13.29 9.16
CA ARG A 460 -13.19 -12.47 9.92
C ARG A 460 -13.62 -11.01 9.94
N ASP A 461 -13.50 -10.36 11.09
CA ASP A 461 -13.92 -8.98 11.28
C ASP A 461 -12.84 -7.96 10.88
N ASP A 462 -11.64 -8.43 10.59
CA ASP A 462 -10.50 -7.63 10.14
C ASP A 462 -10.49 -7.38 8.62
N PHE A 463 -11.51 -7.80 7.88
CA PHE A 463 -11.66 -7.48 6.45
C PHE A 463 -12.79 -6.48 6.24
N ASN A 464 -12.49 -5.36 5.57
CA ASN A 464 -13.49 -4.32 5.25
C ASN A 464 -13.54 -4.00 3.74
N SER A 465 -14.75 -3.69 3.26
CA SER A 465 -15.02 -3.41 1.84
C SER A 465 -14.83 -1.95 1.44
N MET A 466 -14.30 -1.11 2.35
CA MET A 466 -14.17 0.35 2.18
C MET A 466 -12.71 0.79 2.03
N ASN A 467 -11.79 -0.16 1.81
CA ASN A 467 -10.36 0.09 1.69
C ASN A 467 -9.77 0.89 2.88
N ARG A 468 -10.27 0.65 4.10
CA ARG A 468 -9.78 1.31 5.31
C ARG A 468 -8.61 0.53 5.90
N TRP A 469 -7.61 1.27 6.39
CA TRP A 469 -6.47 0.72 7.14
C TRP A 469 -6.93 -0.27 8.23
N GLU A 470 -6.35 -1.47 8.20
CA GLU A 470 -6.53 -2.48 9.24
C GLU A 470 -5.19 -2.76 9.93
N PRO A 471 -5.03 -2.39 11.22
CA PRO A 471 -3.77 -2.59 11.94
C PRO A 471 -3.37 -4.06 12.12
N THR A 472 -4.30 -5.02 12.18
CA THR A 472 -3.95 -6.45 12.40
C THR A 472 -3.20 -7.07 11.23
N HIS A 473 -3.32 -6.51 10.02
CA HIS A 473 -2.63 -6.99 8.82
C HIS A 473 -1.18 -6.49 8.70
N ALA A 474 -0.74 -5.65 9.63
CA ALA A 474 0.64 -5.21 9.70
C ALA A 474 1.26 -5.63 11.03
N VAL A 475 2.51 -6.10 10.96
CA VAL A 475 3.31 -6.32 12.15
C VAL A 475 3.55 -4.96 12.78
N SER A 476 3.21 -4.85 14.07
CA SER A 476 3.65 -3.73 14.88
C SER A 476 5.17 -3.74 14.84
N SER A 477 5.77 -2.74 14.21
CA SER A 477 7.21 -2.58 14.30
C SER A 477 7.50 -2.24 15.76
N ASN A 478 7.90 -3.25 16.53
CA ASN A 478 8.14 -3.30 17.98
C ASN A 478 9.24 -2.33 18.47
N MET A 479 9.23 -1.08 18.00
CA MET A 479 10.17 0.00 18.37
C MET A 479 9.45 1.29 18.77
N THR A 480 8.12 1.30 18.83
CA THR A 480 7.32 2.42 19.40
C THR A 480 6.86 2.17 20.83
N THR A 481 6.98 0.94 21.34
CA THR A 481 6.62 0.64 22.72
C THR A 481 7.74 1.16 23.64
N GLU A 482 7.44 2.23 24.36
CA GLU A 482 8.37 2.87 25.30
C GLU A 482 8.12 2.41 26.76
N SER A 483 7.05 1.66 27.00
CA SER A 483 6.70 1.12 28.31
C SER A 483 5.92 -0.18 28.18
N VAL A 484 6.06 -1.09 29.15
CA VAL A 484 5.32 -2.35 29.20
C VAL A 484 4.87 -2.61 30.64
N PRO A 485 3.59 -2.97 30.89
CA PRO A 485 3.14 -3.45 32.19
C PRO A 485 3.69 -4.85 32.45
N LEU A 486 4.11 -5.13 33.67
CA LEU A 486 4.62 -6.43 34.08
C LEU A 486 3.50 -7.20 34.79
N TYR A 487 3.23 -8.40 34.29
CA TYR A 487 2.22 -9.30 34.82
C TYR A 487 2.87 -10.49 35.49
N ASP A 488 2.53 -10.73 36.74
CA ASP A 488 2.96 -11.91 37.48
C ASP A 488 1.93 -13.02 37.31
N GLN A 489 2.40 -14.15 36.77
CA GLN A 489 1.57 -15.31 36.49
C GLN A 489 1.18 -16.07 37.77
N GLU A 490 1.97 -15.99 38.83
CA GLU A 490 1.71 -16.72 40.08
C GLU A 490 0.64 -16.01 40.91
N THR A 491 0.75 -14.69 41.06
CA THR A 491 -0.23 -13.87 41.79
C THR A 491 -1.42 -13.47 40.94
N GLN A 492 -1.35 -13.65 39.61
CA GLN A 492 -2.34 -13.19 38.63
C GLN A 492 -2.59 -11.67 38.68
N THR A 493 -1.59 -10.89 39.09
CA THR A 493 -1.67 -9.43 39.24
C THR A 493 -0.59 -8.70 38.42
N TYR A 494 -0.85 -7.43 38.12
CA TYR A 494 0.19 -6.56 37.56
C TYR A 494 1.06 -6.02 38.68
N VAL A 495 2.36 -6.27 38.58
CA VAL A 495 3.35 -5.97 39.64
C VAL A 495 4.07 -4.64 39.43
N GLY A 496 4.02 -4.08 38.22
CA GLY A 496 4.68 -2.81 37.93
C GLY A 496 4.65 -2.42 36.47
N MET A 497 5.37 -1.34 36.13
CA MET A 497 5.60 -0.91 34.76
C MET A 497 7.10 -0.78 34.51
N PHE A 498 7.55 -1.24 33.34
CA PHE A 498 8.92 -1.07 32.87
C PHE A 498 8.94 -0.07 31.71
N ASP A 499 9.78 0.96 31.77
CA ASP A 499 9.97 1.91 30.68
C ASP A 499 11.44 2.18 30.30
N LEU A 500 11.66 3.22 29.49
CA LEU A 500 12.99 3.60 29.03
C LEU A 500 13.84 4.33 30.08
N HIS A 501 13.23 4.88 31.14
CA HIS A 501 13.96 5.39 32.31
C HIS A 501 14.54 4.23 33.13
N ASP A 502 13.77 3.15 33.29
CA ASP A 502 14.25 1.93 33.95
C ASP A 502 15.41 1.30 33.17
N LEU A 503 15.33 1.30 31.83
CA LEU A 503 16.43 0.88 30.97
C LEU A 503 17.66 1.78 31.10
N ALA A 504 17.49 3.10 31.18
CA ALA A 504 18.61 4.04 31.37
C ALA A 504 19.31 3.78 32.72
N THR A 505 18.53 3.62 33.78
CA THR A 505 19.01 3.28 35.13
C THR A 505 19.75 1.94 35.14
N TYR A 506 19.21 0.92 34.49
CA TYR A 506 19.86 -0.38 34.34
C TYR A 506 21.23 -0.27 33.66
N ILE A 507 21.33 0.52 32.58
CA ILE A 507 22.58 0.73 31.84
C ILE A 507 23.62 1.43 32.73
N LEU A 508 23.21 2.44 33.50
CA LEU A 508 24.09 3.17 34.42
C LEU A 508 24.66 2.26 35.52
N LEU A 509 23.81 1.43 36.14
CA LEU A 509 24.18 0.48 37.19
C LEU A 509 25.15 -0.60 36.67
N LYS A 510 24.83 -1.20 35.52
CA LYS A 510 25.65 -2.28 34.96
C LYS A 510 27.06 -1.81 34.57
N ARG A 511 27.20 -0.57 34.14
CA ARG A 511 28.51 -0.02 33.77
C ARG A 511 29.33 0.40 35.00
N SER A 512 28.70 0.72 36.12
CA SER A 512 29.44 0.98 37.37
C SER A 512 30.14 -0.26 37.96
N ASP A 513 29.72 -1.46 37.56
CA ASP A 513 30.23 -2.75 38.03
C ASP A 513 31.51 -3.24 37.30
N HIS A 514 31.72 -2.81 36.04
CA HIS A 514 32.80 -3.34 35.20
C HIS A 514 34.18 -2.71 35.41
N GLY A 515 34.40 -1.89 36.44
CA GLY A 515 35.75 -1.42 36.79
C GLY A 515 36.46 -0.55 35.75
N ASP A 516 35.81 -0.13 34.67
CA ASP A 516 36.35 0.76 33.62
C ASP A 516 36.53 2.23 34.10
N ALA A 517 36.65 2.46 35.41
CA ALA A 517 36.93 3.76 36.01
C ALA A 517 38.42 4.15 35.96
N GLU A 518 39.29 3.27 35.46
CA GLU A 518 40.73 3.52 35.30
C GLU A 518 41.10 3.62 33.82
N SER A 519 40.80 4.74 33.16
CA SER A 519 41.62 5.27 32.05
C SER A 519 41.15 6.59 31.42
N ASP A 520 39.96 7.11 31.72
CA ASP A 520 39.53 8.41 31.19
C ASP A 520 39.63 9.53 32.24
N SER A 521 40.47 10.52 31.96
CA SER A 521 40.83 11.66 32.81
C SER A 521 39.70 12.69 33.05
N ASP A 522 38.43 12.33 32.87
CA ASP A 522 37.28 13.21 33.10
C ASP A 522 36.57 12.86 34.43
N SER A 523 37.08 13.43 35.53
CA SER A 523 36.62 13.13 36.89
C SER A 523 35.15 13.49 37.15
N SER A 524 34.51 14.30 36.31
CA SER A 524 33.14 14.78 36.51
C SER A 524 32.06 13.77 36.06
N ALA A 525 32.25 13.11 34.92
CA ALA A 525 31.27 12.18 34.36
C ALA A 525 31.16 10.89 35.19
N VAL A 526 32.30 10.37 35.65
CA VAL A 526 32.37 9.18 36.52
C VAL A 526 31.76 9.47 37.90
N GLN A 527 32.00 10.65 38.46
CA GLN A 527 31.37 11.07 39.73
C GLN A 527 29.86 11.27 39.59
N LEU A 528 29.39 11.88 38.48
CA LEU A 528 27.96 12.01 38.20
C LEU A 528 27.28 10.66 37.99
N GLN A 529 27.93 9.74 37.27
CA GLN A 529 27.45 8.37 37.07
C GLN A 529 27.34 7.64 38.41
N ALA A 530 28.37 7.71 39.25
CA ALA A 530 28.38 7.06 40.56
C ALA A 530 27.37 7.70 41.53
N ALA A 531 27.07 9.00 41.39
CA ALA A 531 26.04 9.68 42.17
C ALA A 531 24.63 9.28 41.70
N ALA A 532 24.37 9.27 40.39
CA ALA A 532 23.10 8.82 39.81
C ALA A 532 22.81 7.35 40.15
N ALA A 533 23.81 6.46 39.98
CA ALA A 533 23.70 5.05 40.36
C ALA A 533 23.42 4.84 41.86
N ARG A 534 23.87 5.77 42.73
CA ARG A 534 23.59 5.74 44.17
C ARG A 534 22.20 6.29 44.52
N SER A 535 21.65 7.21 43.73
CA SER A 535 20.35 7.85 43.97
C SER A 535 19.16 7.14 43.32
N SER A 536 19.40 6.30 42.32
CA SER A 536 18.36 5.81 41.39
C SER A 536 17.94 4.35 41.59
N ALA A 537 18.24 3.68 42.71
CA ALA A 537 17.75 2.33 42.96
C ALA A 537 17.53 2.07 44.46
N SER A 538 16.42 1.39 44.79
CA SER A 538 16.24 0.79 46.12
C SER A 538 17.39 -0.20 46.39
N GLY A 539 17.84 -0.32 47.64
CA GLY A 539 18.99 -1.16 48.00
C GLY A 539 18.88 -2.60 47.47
N LEU A 540 17.66 -3.15 47.45
CA LEU A 540 17.34 -4.49 46.96
C LEU A 540 17.49 -4.67 45.43
N ALA A 541 17.03 -3.70 44.62
CA ALA A 541 17.17 -3.76 43.17
C ALA A 541 18.64 -3.60 42.75
N ARG A 542 19.37 -2.73 43.44
CA ARG A 542 20.82 -2.56 43.25
C ARG A 542 21.56 -3.85 43.56
N ASP A 543 21.30 -4.47 44.70
CA ASP A 543 21.96 -5.70 45.13
C ASP A 543 21.62 -6.89 44.21
N ALA A 544 20.37 -6.98 43.70
CA ALA A 544 19.97 -8.01 42.76
C ALA A 544 20.67 -7.91 41.39
N VAL A 545 20.83 -6.68 40.87
CA VAL A 545 21.56 -6.41 39.63
C VAL A 545 23.06 -6.67 39.81
N MET A 546 23.65 -6.26 40.94
CA MET A 546 25.08 -6.43 41.24
C MET A 546 25.46 -7.88 41.57
N MET A 547 24.54 -8.67 42.12
CA MET A 547 24.76 -10.12 42.40
C MET A 547 24.46 -11.02 41.19
N GLY A 548 24.06 -10.47 40.04
CA GLY A 548 23.78 -11.25 38.83
C GLY A 548 22.62 -12.25 38.96
N LYS A 549 21.69 -12.05 39.91
CA LYS A 549 20.49 -12.88 40.05
C LYS A 549 19.63 -12.69 38.80
N ARG A 550 19.47 -13.76 38.00
CA ARG A 550 18.82 -13.72 36.69
C ARG A 550 17.29 -13.62 36.72
N ASP A 551 16.66 -13.79 37.89
CA ASP A 551 15.30 -14.36 37.92
C ASP A 551 14.20 -13.46 38.51
N SER A 552 14.34 -12.13 38.54
CA SER A 552 13.20 -11.30 38.99
C SER A 552 13.08 -9.98 38.24
N VAL A 553 12.31 -10.02 37.14
CA VAL A 553 11.95 -8.84 36.33
C VAL A 553 11.13 -7.83 37.15
N SER A 554 10.45 -8.26 38.22
CA SER A 554 9.75 -7.37 39.15
C SER A 554 10.70 -6.44 39.92
N LEU A 555 11.94 -6.85 40.21
CA LEU A 555 12.97 -5.99 40.80
C LEU A 555 13.51 -4.93 39.82
N LEU A 556 13.24 -5.09 38.52
CA LEU A 556 13.59 -4.14 37.47
C LEU A 556 12.42 -3.18 37.14
N SER A 557 11.27 -3.35 37.81
CA SER A 557 10.10 -2.51 37.62
C SER A 557 10.22 -1.20 38.40
N ASP A 558 9.89 -0.07 37.76
CA ASP A 558 9.97 1.28 38.34
C ASP A 558 11.29 1.57 39.08
N MET A 559 12.42 1.06 38.58
CA MET A 559 13.73 1.32 39.18
C MET A 559 14.04 2.81 39.21
N SER A 560 13.61 3.54 38.18
CA SER A 560 13.84 4.98 38.09
C SER A 560 12.96 5.77 39.09
N HIS A 561 11.95 5.16 39.72
CA HIS A 561 10.90 5.83 40.48
C HIS A 561 10.14 6.91 39.70
N MET A 562 10.22 6.85 38.37
CA MET A 562 9.62 7.81 37.44
C MET A 562 8.42 7.23 36.71
N ASN A 563 8.11 5.95 36.92
CA ASN A 563 7.04 5.25 36.24
C ASN A 563 6.23 4.35 37.18
N PRO A 564 5.64 4.93 38.25
CA PRO A 564 4.77 4.19 39.15
C PRO A 564 3.57 3.60 38.40
N PHE A 565 3.21 2.36 38.73
CA PHE A 565 2.08 1.69 38.12
C PHE A 565 0.75 2.26 38.67
N TYR A 566 0.18 3.22 37.95
CA TYR A 566 -1.16 3.75 38.22
C TYR A 566 -2.21 3.06 37.36
N SER A 567 -3.30 2.64 37.99
CA SER A 567 -4.46 2.06 37.32
C SER A 567 -5.75 2.81 37.64
N VAL A 568 -6.69 2.78 36.70
CA VAL A 568 -8.04 3.36 36.82
C VAL A 568 -9.08 2.42 36.24
N LEU A 569 -10.33 2.56 36.68
CA LEU A 569 -11.46 1.84 36.13
C LEU A 569 -11.92 2.47 34.80
N PRO A 570 -12.59 1.74 33.89
CA PRO A 570 -13.00 2.24 32.58
C PRO A 570 -13.99 3.41 32.66
N GLU A 571 -14.70 3.54 33.78
CA GLU A 571 -15.68 4.60 34.07
C GLU A 571 -15.01 5.89 34.60
N THR A 572 -13.71 5.86 34.88
CA THR A 572 -12.96 7.01 35.41
C THR A 572 -12.93 8.13 34.38
N THR A 573 -13.26 9.35 34.82
CA THR A 573 -13.33 10.50 33.93
C THR A 573 -11.95 10.93 33.44
N LEU A 574 -11.88 11.48 32.22
CA LEU A 574 -10.62 11.96 31.66
C LEU A 574 -9.99 13.08 32.51
N ALA A 575 -10.81 13.91 33.18
CA ALA A 575 -10.34 14.95 34.09
C ALA A 575 -9.56 14.37 35.29
N GLN A 576 -10.04 13.27 35.87
CA GLN A 576 -9.33 12.58 36.95
C GLN A 576 -8.00 11.99 36.46
N VAL A 577 -7.99 11.41 35.25
CA VAL A 577 -6.75 10.90 34.64
C VAL A 577 -5.74 12.02 34.36
N VAL A 578 -6.20 13.17 33.88
CA VAL A 578 -5.35 14.36 33.69
C VAL A 578 -4.74 14.82 35.02
N ALA A 579 -5.49 14.74 36.12
CA ALA A 579 -4.98 15.04 37.46
C ALA A 579 -3.91 14.09 37.96
N VAL A 580 -3.97 12.81 37.59
CA VAL A 580 -2.85 11.87 37.80
C VAL A 580 -1.64 12.28 36.96
N PHE A 581 -1.84 12.63 35.68
CA PHE A 581 -0.74 13.05 34.80
C PHE A 581 -0.06 14.35 35.23
N ALA A 582 -0.81 15.32 35.76
CA ALA A 582 -0.26 16.57 36.27
C ALA A 582 0.67 16.38 37.46
N ARG A 583 0.56 15.27 38.20
CA ARG A 583 1.49 14.94 39.30
C ARG A 583 2.83 14.39 38.82
N GLY A 584 3.01 14.16 37.53
CA GLY A 584 4.25 13.66 36.93
C GLY A 584 4.17 12.23 36.40
N THR A 585 3.03 11.55 36.56
CA THR A 585 2.81 10.24 35.93
C THR A 585 2.74 10.38 34.41
N HIS A 586 3.40 9.50 33.67
CA HIS A 586 3.39 9.55 32.20
C HIS A 586 2.36 8.61 31.56
N ARG A 587 1.98 7.55 32.28
CA ARG A 587 1.11 6.47 31.78
C ARG A 587 0.18 5.96 32.87
N VAL A 588 -1.06 5.66 32.49
CA VAL A 588 -2.10 5.14 33.39
C VAL A 588 -2.76 3.94 32.72
N ALA A 589 -2.80 2.80 33.40
CA ALA A 589 -3.45 1.58 32.92
C ALA A 589 -4.97 1.66 33.16
N VAL A 590 -5.77 1.31 32.16
CA VAL A 590 -7.22 1.16 32.29
C VAL A 590 -7.51 -0.32 32.51
N MET A 591 -8.00 -0.65 33.70
CA MET A 591 -8.23 -2.02 34.16
C MET A 591 -9.71 -2.38 34.01
N ASP A 592 -9.99 -3.58 33.52
CA ASP A 592 -11.31 -4.22 33.54
C ASP A 592 -11.17 -5.56 34.29
N GLY A 593 -11.55 -5.57 35.56
CA GLY A 593 -11.15 -6.63 36.50
C GLY A 593 -9.63 -6.74 36.61
N ASN A 594 -9.09 -7.95 36.35
CA ASN A 594 -7.65 -8.24 36.36
C ASN A 594 -6.99 -8.08 34.97
N GLN A 595 -7.67 -7.53 33.98
CA GLN A 595 -7.12 -7.35 32.63
C GLN A 595 -6.92 -5.88 32.27
N ILE A 596 -5.80 -5.55 31.63
CA ILE A 596 -5.59 -4.21 31.06
C ILE A 596 -6.39 -4.12 29.76
N ARG A 597 -7.40 -3.24 29.73
CA ARG A 597 -8.15 -2.88 28.53
C ARG A 597 -7.35 -1.94 27.62
N GLY A 598 -6.49 -1.11 28.20
CA GLY A 598 -5.61 -0.21 27.48
C GLY A 598 -4.73 0.64 28.39
N ILE A 599 -3.78 1.39 27.80
CA ILE A 599 -2.90 2.32 28.52
C ILE A 599 -3.10 3.73 27.95
N LEU A 600 -3.40 4.68 28.83
CA LEU A 600 -3.48 6.10 28.51
C LEU A 600 -2.10 6.75 28.71
N SER A 601 -1.75 7.69 27.83
CA SER A 601 -0.57 8.53 27.95
C SER A 601 -0.94 10.01 27.83
N GLN A 602 -0.09 10.89 28.40
CA GLN A 602 -0.27 12.34 28.32
C GLN A 602 -0.52 12.82 26.88
N THR A 603 0.32 12.37 25.94
CA THR A 603 0.22 12.73 24.51
C THR A 603 -1.10 12.27 23.89
N ARG A 604 -1.59 11.08 24.23
CA ARG A 604 -2.86 10.55 23.70
C ARG A 604 -4.05 11.37 24.19
N VAL A 605 -4.03 11.74 25.47
CA VAL A 605 -5.08 12.56 26.07
C VAL A 605 -5.10 13.97 25.48
N ILE A 606 -3.94 14.62 25.37
CA ILE A 606 -3.83 15.95 24.76
C ILE A 606 -4.25 15.94 23.29
N ARG A 607 -3.83 14.93 22.53
CA ARG A 607 -4.26 14.75 21.13
C ARG A 607 -5.77 14.58 21.03
N TYR A 608 -6.35 13.73 21.87
CA TYR A 608 -7.80 13.53 21.90
C TYR A 608 -8.56 14.85 22.14
N PHE A 609 -8.14 15.65 23.13
CA PHE A 609 -8.70 16.97 23.38
C PHE A 609 -8.58 17.89 22.16
N PHE A 610 -7.40 17.93 21.51
CA PHE A 610 -7.19 18.81 20.37
C PHE A 610 -7.97 18.39 19.12
N GLU A 611 -8.13 17.08 18.87
CA GLU A 611 -8.83 16.56 17.69
C GLU A 611 -10.35 16.59 17.85
N HIS A 612 -10.88 16.34 19.05
CA HIS A 612 -12.32 16.14 19.28
C HIS A 612 -13.01 17.29 20.00
N CYS A 613 -12.27 18.16 20.69
CA CYS A 613 -12.83 19.31 21.40
C CYS A 613 -12.58 20.65 20.68
N ALA A 614 -11.89 20.66 19.53
CA ALA A 614 -11.66 21.87 18.75
C ALA A 614 -12.93 22.55 18.24
N GLU A 615 -14.01 21.79 18.03
CA GLU A 615 -15.31 22.28 17.56
C GLU A 615 -16.21 22.82 18.69
N SER A 616 -15.84 22.61 19.96
CA SER A 616 -16.65 22.92 21.15
C SER A 616 -15.95 23.83 22.17
N ILE A 617 -14.88 24.53 21.77
CA ILE A 617 -14.10 25.43 22.63
C ILE A 617 -14.91 26.68 23.01
N THR A 618 -15.00 26.98 24.30
CA THR A 618 -15.61 28.21 24.82
C THR A 618 -14.73 29.45 24.58
N PRO A 619 -15.30 30.68 24.55
CA PRO A 619 -14.50 31.91 24.40
C PRO A 619 -13.45 32.14 25.50
N SER A 620 -13.64 31.59 26.70
CA SER A 620 -12.64 31.58 27.78
C SER A 620 -11.47 30.63 27.49
N GLU A 621 -11.75 29.43 27.01
CA GLU A 621 -10.72 28.44 26.67
C GLU A 621 -9.91 28.85 25.45
N SER A 622 -10.55 29.48 24.44
CA SER A 622 -9.80 30.04 23.30
C SER A 622 -8.83 31.13 23.76
N ARG A 623 -9.25 32.00 24.69
CA ARG A 623 -8.36 33.03 25.26
C ARG A 623 -7.16 32.42 25.97
N LEU A 624 -7.35 31.35 26.74
CA LEU A 624 -6.24 30.63 27.39
C LEU A 624 -5.26 30.05 26.35
N LEU A 625 -5.78 29.40 25.30
CA LEU A 625 -4.96 28.81 24.24
C LEU A 625 -4.19 29.87 23.43
N ASP A 626 -4.75 31.06 23.26
CA ASP A 626 -4.13 32.15 22.50
C ASP A 626 -3.23 33.05 23.38
N THR A 627 -3.09 32.76 24.67
CA THR A 627 -2.20 33.49 25.59
C THR A 627 -0.73 33.08 25.36
N PRO A 628 0.23 34.03 25.30
CA PRO A 628 1.65 33.74 25.19
C PRO A 628 2.22 32.93 26.36
N LEU A 629 3.15 32.01 26.09
CA LEU A 629 3.80 31.15 27.10
C LEU A 629 4.43 31.95 28.24
N ARG A 630 5.06 33.09 27.93
CA ARG A 630 5.64 34.00 28.93
C ARG A 630 4.61 34.55 29.91
N GLN A 631 3.40 34.88 29.43
CA GLN A 631 2.32 35.40 30.27
C GLN A 631 1.68 34.32 31.14
N LEU A 632 1.69 33.07 30.68
CA LEU A 632 1.19 31.92 31.43
C LEU A 632 2.16 31.39 32.49
N GLY A 633 3.37 31.96 32.60
CA GLY A 633 4.38 31.47 33.53
C GLY A 633 4.88 30.05 33.23
N LEU A 634 4.65 29.53 32.02
CA LEU A 634 5.01 28.16 31.64
C LEU A 634 6.50 27.99 31.31
N VAL A 635 7.22 29.09 31.05
CA VAL A 635 8.64 29.05 30.66
C VAL A 635 9.51 28.83 31.88
N THR A 636 10.03 27.60 32.03
CA THR A 636 11.00 27.28 33.09
C THR A 636 12.41 27.62 32.62
N ASN A 637 13.12 28.51 33.34
CA ASN A 637 14.46 28.99 32.95
C ASN A 637 15.60 28.00 33.29
N ASP A 638 15.35 27.04 34.18
CA ASP A 638 16.33 26.03 34.60
C ASP A 638 16.43 24.89 33.58
N VAL A 639 17.16 25.15 32.49
CA VAL A 639 17.37 24.15 31.42
C VAL A 639 18.64 23.34 31.67
N VAL A 640 18.49 22.01 31.76
CA VAL A 640 19.63 21.08 31.82
C VAL A 640 20.18 20.87 30.41
N LYS A 641 21.48 21.15 30.23
CA LYS A 641 22.17 21.20 28.94
C LYS A 641 23.35 20.24 28.90
N VAL A 642 23.68 19.73 27.70
CA VAL A 642 24.89 18.94 27.42
C VAL A 642 25.56 19.43 26.12
N ARG A 643 26.86 19.16 25.96
CA ARG A 643 27.58 19.47 24.72
C ARG A 643 27.43 18.32 23.70
N PRO A 644 27.57 18.57 22.38
CA PRO A 644 27.47 17.52 21.37
C PRO A 644 28.42 16.34 21.60
N ASN A 645 29.63 16.63 22.09
CA ASN A 645 30.69 15.66 22.32
C ASN A 645 30.66 15.06 23.74
N SER A 646 29.72 15.46 24.59
CA SER A 646 29.57 14.87 25.93
C SER A 646 29.27 13.37 25.81
N PRO A 647 29.89 12.52 26.66
CA PRO A 647 29.59 11.08 26.68
C PRO A 647 28.11 10.81 26.92
N VAL A 648 27.53 9.83 26.22
CA VAL A 648 26.11 9.45 26.39
C VAL A 648 25.79 9.13 27.85
N ILE A 649 26.70 8.50 28.57
CA ILE A 649 26.51 8.12 29.99
C ILE A 649 26.35 9.33 30.90
N GLN A 650 27.06 10.42 30.62
CA GLN A 650 26.88 11.67 31.35
C GLN A 650 25.45 12.21 31.14
N ALA A 651 24.94 12.15 29.91
CA ALA A 651 23.56 12.53 29.61
C ALA A 651 22.54 11.61 30.30
N LEU A 652 22.75 10.29 30.32
CA LEU A 652 21.88 9.37 31.06
C LEU A 652 21.86 9.68 32.56
N ALA A 653 23.03 9.95 33.15
CA ALA A 653 23.13 10.32 34.56
C ALA A 653 22.41 11.63 34.88
N LEU A 654 22.42 12.60 33.96
CA LEU A 654 21.67 13.86 34.10
C LEU A 654 20.15 13.67 33.97
N LEU A 655 19.68 12.81 33.04
CA LEU A 655 18.26 12.48 32.91
C LEU A 655 17.72 11.89 34.23
N GLU A 656 18.47 10.96 34.82
CA GLU A 656 18.10 10.30 36.08
C GLU A 656 18.20 11.24 37.29
N ARG A 657 19.32 11.95 37.45
CA ARG A 657 19.54 12.86 38.59
C ARG A 657 18.47 13.95 38.68
N TRP A 658 18.11 14.54 37.55
CA TRP A 658 17.11 15.62 37.49
C TRP A 658 15.69 15.11 37.26
N ARG A 659 15.49 13.80 37.07
CA ARG A 659 14.17 13.19 36.84
C ARG A 659 13.43 13.84 35.68
N ILE A 660 14.12 14.00 34.54
CA ILE A 660 13.61 14.67 33.33
C ILE A 660 13.65 13.74 32.12
N SER A 661 12.73 13.97 31.17
CA SER A 661 12.55 13.11 29.99
C SER A 661 13.42 13.47 28.78
N SER A 662 14.05 14.64 28.77
CA SER A 662 14.95 15.09 27.69
C SER A 662 15.94 16.16 28.13
N LEU A 663 17.06 16.25 27.41
CA LEU A 663 18.15 17.21 27.57
C LEU A 663 18.36 18.03 26.29
N ALA A 664 18.70 19.31 26.47
CA ALA A 664 19.09 20.16 25.36
C ALA A 664 20.57 19.92 25.03
N ILE A 665 20.87 19.58 23.78
CA ILE A 665 22.25 19.59 23.28
C ILE A 665 22.52 20.98 22.73
N VAL A 666 23.52 21.67 23.29
CA VAL A 666 23.84 23.06 22.93
C VAL A 666 25.32 23.23 22.60
N ASP A 667 25.63 24.16 21.70
CA ASP A 667 27.00 24.57 21.42
C ASP A 667 27.59 25.50 22.49
N GLU A 668 28.82 25.96 22.31
CA GLU A 668 29.55 26.79 23.29
C GLU A 668 28.84 28.11 23.62
N GLU A 669 28.02 28.64 22.70
CA GLU A 669 27.24 29.86 22.89
C GLU A 669 25.80 29.62 23.38
N ASP A 670 25.50 28.42 23.89
CA ASP A 670 24.17 28.00 24.34
C ASP A 670 23.11 27.95 23.22
N ARG A 671 23.54 27.83 21.96
CA ARG A 671 22.62 27.66 20.82
C ARG A 671 22.23 26.20 20.66
N ILE A 672 20.97 25.96 20.29
CA ILE A 672 20.42 24.61 20.27
C ILE A 672 20.91 23.79 19.07
N ALA A 673 21.63 22.70 19.36
CA ALA A 673 22.21 21.80 18.37
C ALA A 673 21.44 20.47 18.24
N GLY A 674 20.76 20.02 19.30
CA GLY A 674 20.09 18.73 19.31
C GLY A 674 19.15 18.53 20.51
N ASN A 675 18.35 17.46 20.45
CA ASN A 675 17.50 17.00 21.54
C ASN A 675 17.73 15.51 21.79
N LEU A 676 18.20 15.18 23.00
CA LEU A 676 18.36 13.81 23.47
C LEU A 676 17.23 13.50 24.45
N SER A 677 16.40 12.50 24.15
CA SER A 677 15.32 12.07 25.05
C SER A 677 15.50 10.65 25.53
N VAL A 678 14.76 10.28 26.58
CA VAL A 678 14.71 8.91 27.07
C VAL A 678 14.26 7.92 25.98
N ALA A 679 13.47 8.39 25.00
CA ALA A 679 13.05 7.60 23.85
C ALA A 679 14.23 7.15 22.96
N ASP A 680 15.37 7.85 23.02
CA ASP A 680 16.58 7.51 22.29
C ASP A 680 17.42 6.42 23.00
N VAL A 681 17.17 6.14 24.28
CA VAL A 681 17.88 5.10 25.07
C VAL A 681 17.71 3.70 24.48
N LYS A 682 16.56 3.41 23.87
CA LYS A 682 16.30 2.10 23.23
C LYS A 682 17.29 1.75 22.11
N TYR A 683 17.94 2.74 21.50
CA TYR A 683 18.96 2.51 20.48
C TYR A 683 20.27 2.01 21.09
N LEU A 684 20.56 2.34 22.35
CA LEU A 684 21.71 1.83 23.09
C LEU A 684 21.61 0.32 23.35
N ALA A 685 20.41 -0.17 23.64
CA ALA A 685 20.16 -1.60 23.81
C ALA A 685 20.42 -2.40 22.52
N LYS A 686 20.18 -1.80 21.35
CA LYS A 686 20.43 -2.44 20.04
C LYS A 686 21.85 -2.27 19.54
N GLN A 687 22.47 -1.13 19.79
CA GLN A 687 23.81 -0.80 19.34
C GLN A 687 24.69 -0.47 20.54
N ARG A 688 25.24 -1.51 21.18
CA ARG A 688 26.07 -1.36 22.39
C ARG A 688 27.23 -0.39 22.21
N ARG A 689 27.80 -0.28 21.00
CA ARG A 689 28.86 0.70 20.67
C ARG A 689 28.50 2.15 21.03
N LEU A 690 27.22 2.52 20.92
CA LEU A 690 26.76 3.88 21.20
C LEU A 690 26.80 4.22 22.69
N THR A 691 26.88 3.22 23.58
CA THR A 691 26.98 3.47 25.03
C THR A 691 28.29 4.13 25.42
N SER A 692 29.36 3.93 24.65
CA SER A 692 30.65 4.61 24.81
C SER A 692 30.83 5.78 23.83
N GLY A 693 29.78 6.15 23.08
CA GLY A 693 29.80 7.24 22.12
C GLY A 693 29.39 8.59 22.72
N THR A 694 29.26 9.58 21.85
CA THR A 694 28.83 10.95 22.21
C THR A 694 27.32 11.12 22.09
N CYS A 695 26.78 12.16 22.76
CA CYS A 695 25.37 12.51 22.68
C CYS A 695 24.89 12.73 21.23
N MET A 696 25.71 13.37 20.40
CA MET A 696 25.35 13.64 19.01
C MET A 696 25.32 12.36 18.16
N GLU A 697 26.24 11.43 18.37
CA GLU A 697 26.25 10.13 17.68
C GLU A 697 24.98 9.32 17.97
N LEU A 698 24.53 9.29 19.23
CA LEU A 698 23.29 8.63 19.62
C LEU A 698 22.07 9.26 18.92
N VAL A 699 21.96 10.60 18.95
CA VAL A 699 20.85 11.31 18.32
C VAL A 699 20.84 11.07 16.80
N GLN A 700 21.98 11.16 16.13
CA GLN A 700 22.07 10.90 14.69
C GLN A 700 21.70 9.46 14.35
N ALA A 701 22.19 8.47 15.10
CA ALA A 701 21.82 7.07 14.91
C ALA A 701 20.32 6.84 15.13
N ALA A 702 19.73 7.45 16.16
CA ALA A 702 18.31 7.37 16.45
C ALA A 702 17.46 7.96 15.31
N ARG A 703 17.80 9.16 14.81
CA ARG A 703 17.07 9.83 13.73
C ARG A 703 17.24 9.10 12.39
N PHE A 704 18.42 8.57 12.09
CA PHE A 704 18.65 7.74 10.90
C PHE A 704 17.74 6.50 10.89
N VAL A 705 17.70 5.75 11.99
CA VAL A 705 16.83 4.56 12.08
C VAL A 705 15.34 4.92 12.04
N GLN A 706 14.96 6.10 12.55
CA GLN A 706 13.58 6.59 12.44
C GLN A 706 13.22 6.94 11.00
N GLY A 707 14.04 7.72 10.29
CA GLY A 707 13.80 8.11 8.91
C GLY A 707 13.79 6.92 7.94
N MET A 708 14.66 5.92 8.17
CA MET A 708 14.64 4.65 7.43
C MET A 708 13.32 3.88 7.60
N ARG A 709 12.60 4.08 8.71
CA ARG A 709 11.39 3.31 9.04
C ARG A 709 10.11 3.98 8.53
N ASP A 710 9.98 5.29 8.70
CA ASP A 710 8.76 6.02 8.32
C ASP A 710 8.91 6.85 7.04
N GLY A 711 10.11 6.90 6.46
CA GLY A 711 10.43 7.66 5.24
C GLY A 711 10.39 9.17 5.46
N ARG A 712 10.39 9.65 6.70
CA ARG A 712 10.31 11.08 7.03
C ARG A 712 11.65 11.59 7.53
N ASP A 713 12.10 12.70 6.96
CA ASP A 713 13.17 13.48 7.56
C ASP A 713 12.65 14.16 8.83
N ARG A 714 13.30 13.89 9.95
CA ARG A 714 13.00 14.52 11.24
C ARG A 714 14.05 15.56 11.55
N ALA A 715 13.64 16.80 11.79
CA ALA A 715 14.54 17.81 12.32
C ALA A 715 15.08 17.38 13.70
N ALA A 716 16.36 17.64 13.96
CA ALA A 716 17.02 17.25 15.21
C ALA A 716 16.51 18.01 16.44
N VAL A 717 15.85 19.16 16.23
CA VAL A 717 15.39 20.09 17.25
C VAL A 717 14.07 20.74 16.85
N PHE A 718 13.18 20.94 17.83
CA PHE A 718 11.99 21.76 17.70
C PHE A 718 11.94 22.76 18.87
N SER A 719 11.91 24.06 18.56
CA SER A 719 11.86 25.13 19.56
C SER A 719 10.76 26.17 19.29
N VAL A 720 10.35 26.90 20.31
CA VAL A 720 9.35 27.98 20.25
C VAL A 720 9.93 29.25 20.85
N ARG A 721 9.38 30.41 20.48
CA ARG A 721 9.69 31.67 21.16
C ARG A 721 8.85 31.85 22.43
N PRO A 722 9.30 32.61 23.43
CA PRO A 722 8.51 32.90 24.63
C PRO A 722 7.17 33.59 24.33
N GLU A 723 7.09 34.31 23.21
CA GLU A 723 5.89 35.01 22.74
C GLU A 723 4.91 34.07 22.01
N ALA A 724 5.30 32.81 21.74
CA ALA A 724 4.41 31.83 21.15
C ALA A 724 3.20 31.57 22.05
N THR A 725 2.05 31.31 21.44
CA THR A 725 0.83 30.98 22.17
C THR A 725 0.87 29.54 22.68
N LEU A 726 0.11 29.25 23.74
CA LEU A 726 -0.08 27.88 24.23
C LEU A 726 -0.55 26.93 23.12
N ARG A 727 -1.48 27.40 22.26
CA ARG A 727 -1.97 26.67 21.09
C ARG A 727 -0.83 26.25 20.18
N TYR A 728 0.06 27.17 19.82
CA TYR A 728 1.18 26.88 18.92
C TYR A 728 2.14 25.86 19.52
N ALA A 729 2.48 25.99 20.80
CA ALA A 729 3.33 25.04 21.51
C ALA A 729 2.71 23.63 21.57
N LEU A 730 1.42 23.54 21.91
CA LEU A 730 0.66 22.28 21.92
C LEU A 730 0.62 21.61 20.55
N THR A 731 0.29 22.35 19.49
CA THR A 731 0.26 21.81 18.13
C THR A 731 1.64 21.28 17.73
N LYS A 732 2.73 21.98 18.11
CA LYS A 732 4.10 21.53 17.83
C LYS A 732 4.47 20.27 18.60
N LEU A 733 4.09 20.15 19.88
CA LEU A 733 4.30 18.94 20.67
C LEU A 733 3.52 17.73 20.10
N ILE A 734 2.25 17.93 19.71
CA ILE A 734 1.41 16.86 19.12
C ILE A 734 1.98 16.41 17.77
N ALA A 735 2.38 17.35 16.91
CA ALA A 735 2.89 17.07 15.57
C ALA A 735 4.24 16.34 15.59
N THR A 736 5.09 16.68 16.56
CA THR A 736 6.43 16.07 16.71
C THR A 736 6.41 14.81 17.57
N GLY A 737 5.37 14.60 18.36
CA GLY A 737 5.31 13.54 19.37
C GLY A 737 6.30 13.75 20.52
N ALA A 738 6.82 14.97 20.69
CA ALA A 738 7.76 15.30 21.75
C ALA A 738 7.04 15.53 23.09
N HIS A 739 7.70 15.19 24.19
CA HIS A 739 7.19 15.42 25.55
C HIS A 739 7.55 16.82 26.08
N ARG A 740 8.53 17.48 25.46
CA ARG A 740 9.02 18.81 25.82
C ARG A 740 9.36 19.60 24.57
N VAL A 741 9.25 20.91 24.65
CA VAL A 741 9.67 21.85 23.61
C VAL A 741 10.60 22.91 24.21
N TRP A 742 11.67 23.22 23.50
CA TRP A 742 12.66 24.19 23.95
C TRP A 742 12.21 25.62 23.64
N VAL A 743 12.42 26.54 24.59
CA VAL A 743 12.14 27.96 24.40
C VAL A 743 13.46 28.67 24.08
N THR A 744 13.49 29.40 22.96
CA THR A 744 14.71 30.02 22.44
C THR A 744 14.51 31.48 22.08
N GLU A 745 15.53 32.32 22.30
CA GLU A 745 15.53 33.75 21.99
C GLU A 745 16.66 34.14 21.02
N PRO A 746 16.41 35.06 20.06
CA PRO A 746 17.43 35.58 19.15
C PRO A 746 18.34 36.63 19.82
N ARG A 747 19.62 36.67 19.44
CA ARG A 747 20.69 37.52 20.02
C ARG A 747 20.37 39.02 20.16
N HIS A 748 19.52 39.61 19.31
CA HIS A 748 19.26 41.07 19.31
C HIS A 748 18.32 41.56 20.43
N ALA A 749 17.81 40.68 21.30
CA ALA A 749 16.94 41.08 22.41
C ALA A 749 17.69 41.67 23.62
N GLU A 750 18.96 41.28 23.86
CA GLU A 750 19.73 41.76 25.01
C GLU A 750 20.20 43.23 24.88
N GLU A 751 20.36 43.77 23.66
CA GLU A 751 20.78 45.17 23.44
C GLU A 751 19.64 46.19 23.53
N ARG A 752 18.38 45.79 23.27
CA ARG A 752 17.23 46.71 23.29
C ARG A 752 16.84 47.20 24.70
N VAL A 753 17.32 46.55 25.74
CA VAL A 753 17.09 46.98 27.14
C VAL A 753 18.14 48.01 27.59
N ARG A 754 19.26 48.17 26.87
CA ARG A 754 20.38 49.03 27.29
C ARG A 754 20.59 50.31 26.49
N SER A 755 19.89 50.53 25.38
CA SER A 755 20.05 51.74 24.56
C SER A 755 18.72 52.44 24.26
N GLY A 756 18.23 53.18 25.25
CA GLY A 756 17.19 54.18 25.05
C GLY A 756 17.78 55.47 24.45
N SER A 757 17.95 55.54 23.14
CA SER A 757 17.99 56.81 22.39
C SER A 757 17.81 56.57 20.89
N ILE A 758 16.82 57.26 20.34
CA ILE A 758 16.32 57.20 18.96
C ILE A 758 17.35 57.77 17.96
N SER A 759 17.45 57.15 16.77
CA SER A 759 17.63 57.90 15.52
C SER A 759 17.12 57.12 14.31
N ILE A 760 16.27 57.80 13.54
CA ILE A 760 15.62 57.38 12.29
C ILE A 760 16.64 57.42 11.14
N GLY A 761 16.66 56.42 10.26
CA GLY A 761 17.51 56.41 9.06
C GLY A 761 16.97 55.48 7.98
N ALA A 762 16.84 56.02 6.77
CA ALA A 762 16.10 55.55 5.60
C ALA A 762 16.54 54.20 4.97
N ASP A 763 15.57 53.57 4.29
CA ASP A 763 15.73 52.54 3.25
C ASP A 763 16.68 52.97 2.11
N PRO A 764 17.25 52.00 1.38
CA PRO A 764 16.83 51.88 -0.02
C PRO A 764 16.57 50.44 -0.49
N THR A 765 15.54 50.33 -1.33
CA THR A 765 15.13 49.20 -2.20
C THR A 765 16.01 49.12 -3.47
N PRO A 766 15.81 48.20 -4.48
CA PRO A 766 15.23 46.83 -4.61
C PRO A 766 16.21 45.88 -5.40
N PRO A 767 15.86 44.68 -5.95
CA PRO A 767 15.01 44.52 -7.16
C PRO A 767 14.03 43.32 -7.17
N MET A 768 12.94 43.47 -7.92
CA MET A 768 11.98 42.44 -8.39
C MET A 768 12.26 42.13 -9.89
N PRO A 769 11.51 41.26 -10.63
CA PRO A 769 10.63 40.12 -10.27
C PRO A 769 10.77 38.88 -11.22
N MET A 770 10.05 37.77 -10.95
CA MET A 770 9.37 37.03 -12.04
C MET A 770 8.15 36.20 -11.59
N ARG A 771 7.06 36.30 -12.36
CA ARG A 771 5.66 35.85 -12.16
C ARG A 771 5.39 34.37 -12.49
N ARG A 772 4.43 33.76 -11.80
CA ARG A 772 3.29 32.89 -12.29
C ARG A 772 2.50 32.39 -11.07
N ALA A 773 1.18 32.23 -11.02
CA ALA A 773 0.01 32.67 -11.78
C ALA A 773 -1.17 32.52 -10.78
N SER A 774 -2.13 33.43 -10.83
CA SER A 774 -3.25 33.57 -9.90
C SER A 774 -4.41 32.62 -10.19
N VAL A 775 -5.02 32.05 -9.15
CA VAL A 775 -6.43 31.62 -9.13
C VAL A 775 -7.14 32.43 -8.05
N SER A 776 -8.25 33.05 -8.42
CA SER A 776 -9.10 33.90 -7.59
C SER A 776 -10.04 33.10 -6.70
N SER A 777 -10.14 33.46 -5.42
CA SER A 777 -11.40 33.40 -4.69
C SER A 777 -11.44 34.48 -3.60
N THR A 778 -12.49 35.30 -3.69
CA THR A 778 -12.96 36.29 -2.73
C THR A 778 -13.60 35.61 -1.52
N SER A 779 -13.13 35.94 -0.31
CA SER A 779 -13.98 36.37 0.82
C SER A 779 -13.10 36.83 1.99
N SER A 780 -13.48 37.96 2.56
CA SER A 780 -12.83 38.64 3.68
C SER A 780 -12.95 37.83 4.97
N GLN A 781 -11.85 37.28 5.45
CA GLN A 781 -11.64 36.93 6.85
C GLN A 781 -10.20 37.31 7.23
N THR A 782 -10.06 38.01 8.35
CA THR A 782 -8.79 38.40 8.98
C THR A 782 -7.82 37.23 9.05
N VAL A 783 -6.72 37.32 8.28
CA VAL A 783 -5.61 36.36 8.28
C VAL A 783 -4.91 36.40 9.64
N PRO A 784 -4.74 35.27 10.36
CA PRO A 784 -3.83 35.21 11.51
C PRO A 784 -2.39 35.38 11.01
N ILE A 785 -1.63 36.20 11.70
CA ILE A 785 -0.21 36.51 11.44
C ILE A 785 0.60 35.21 11.21
N ALA A 786 1.47 35.21 10.20
CA ALA A 786 2.18 34.03 9.69
C ALA A 786 2.98 33.25 10.77
N PRO A 787 3.04 31.90 10.70
CA PRO A 787 3.68 31.02 11.69
C PRO A 787 5.21 31.14 11.82
N GLN A 788 5.86 31.95 10.98
CA GLN A 788 7.32 32.16 11.01
C GLN A 788 7.79 33.01 12.21
N HIS A 789 6.92 33.81 12.82
CA HIS A 789 7.29 34.67 13.96
C HIS A 789 7.43 33.92 15.30
N TYR A 790 6.80 32.74 15.44
CA TYR A 790 6.76 31.97 16.70
C TYR A 790 7.74 30.78 16.73
N ALA A 791 8.32 30.43 15.60
CA ALA A 791 9.34 29.39 15.52
C ALA A 791 10.69 29.92 16.02
N GLY A 792 11.37 29.15 16.87
CA GLY A 792 12.78 29.36 17.14
C GLY A 792 13.65 28.93 15.94
N SER A 793 14.81 29.56 15.80
CA SER A 793 15.85 29.24 14.82
C SER A 793 16.92 28.34 15.44
N PHE A 794 17.63 27.57 14.61
CA PHE A 794 18.78 26.76 15.05
C PHE A 794 19.95 27.61 15.61
N ASN A 795 19.95 28.91 15.33
CA ASN A 795 20.93 29.86 15.87
C ASN A 795 20.48 30.57 17.15
N ASP A 796 19.29 30.26 17.67
CA ASP A 796 18.75 30.93 18.86
C ASP A 796 19.28 30.29 20.15
N LYS A 797 19.45 31.10 21.19
CA LYS A 797 19.95 30.68 22.50
C LYS A 797 18.82 30.05 23.31
N VAL A 798 19.10 28.93 23.97
CA VAL A 798 18.11 28.26 24.83
C VAL A 798 17.92 29.06 26.12
N CYS A 799 16.69 29.54 26.35
CA CYS A 799 16.32 30.35 27.52
C CYS A 799 15.29 29.66 28.43
N GLY A 800 14.61 28.61 27.95
CA GLY A 800 13.68 27.86 28.80
C GLY A 800 13.17 26.55 28.20
N VAL A 801 12.26 25.88 28.91
CA VAL A 801 11.59 24.64 28.48
C VAL A 801 10.13 24.63 28.91
N VAL A 802 9.27 24.00 28.09
CA VAL A 802 7.87 23.71 28.41
C VAL A 802 7.61 22.21 28.19
N SER A 803 7.06 21.51 29.18
CA SER A 803 6.69 20.10 29.09
C SER A 803 5.18 19.87 29.01
N LEU A 804 4.76 18.68 28.55
CA LEU A 804 3.35 18.28 28.59
C LEU A 804 2.79 18.29 30.02
N THR A 805 3.60 17.92 31.02
CA THR A 805 3.19 17.96 32.43
C THR A 805 2.91 19.38 32.90
N ASP A 806 3.71 20.37 32.50
CA ASP A 806 3.48 21.77 32.87
C ASP A 806 2.17 22.30 32.28
N ILE A 807 1.89 21.92 31.03
CA ILE A 807 0.64 22.29 30.36
C ILE A 807 -0.56 21.60 31.03
N LEU A 808 -0.46 20.30 31.35
CA LEU A 808 -1.54 19.58 32.04
C LEU A 808 -1.81 20.14 33.43
N ARG A 809 -0.78 20.56 34.17
CA ARG A 809 -0.94 21.28 35.45
C ARG A 809 -1.73 22.57 35.28
N LEU A 810 -1.32 23.41 34.31
CA LEU A 810 -2.04 24.66 34.00
C LEU A 810 -3.52 24.40 33.68
N LEU A 811 -3.83 23.36 32.89
CA LEU A 811 -5.20 23.03 32.51
C LEU A 811 -6.07 22.60 33.70
N ILE A 812 -5.48 21.99 34.74
CA ILE A 812 -6.20 21.65 35.97
C ILE A 812 -6.36 22.85 36.87
N ASP A 813 -5.31 23.63 37.05
CA ASP A 813 -5.31 24.80 37.94
C ASP A 813 -6.29 25.87 37.46
N THR A 814 -6.58 25.89 36.15
CA THR A 814 -7.56 26.79 35.53
C THR A 814 -8.98 26.21 35.42
N ALA A 815 -9.20 24.95 35.82
CA ALA A 815 -10.51 24.31 35.74
C ALA A 815 -11.44 24.79 36.88
N PRO A 816 -12.71 25.12 36.59
CA PRO A 816 -13.65 25.67 37.58
C PRO A 816 -14.05 24.69 38.69
N ASN A 817 -13.94 23.38 38.44
CA ASN A 817 -14.16 22.31 39.42
C ASN A 817 -12.87 21.50 39.56
N GLN A 818 -12.07 21.78 40.59
CA GLN A 818 -10.89 20.95 40.86
C GLN A 818 -11.37 19.52 41.21
N PRO A 819 -10.90 18.48 40.51
CA PRO A 819 -11.27 17.12 40.83
C PRO A 819 -10.72 16.79 42.23
N THR A 820 -11.62 16.45 43.17
CA THR A 820 -11.25 15.90 44.47
C THR A 820 -10.63 14.53 44.25
N LEU A 821 -9.30 14.48 44.23
CA LEU A 821 -8.57 13.23 44.35
C LEU A 821 -8.69 12.78 45.81
N ASN A 822 -9.42 11.69 46.03
CA ASN A 822 -9.43 11.01 47.31
C ASN A 822 -7.97 10.62 47.63
N PRO A 823 -7.39 11.04 48.78
CA PRO A 823 -5.98 10.76 49.09
C PRO A 823 -5.67 9.26 49.27
N GLU A 824 -6.70 8.39 49.26
CA GLU A 824 -6.62 6.93 49.34
C GLU A 824 -6.64 6.21 47.97
N LEU A 825 -6.12 6.81 46.91
CA LEU A 825 -5.80 6.05 45.68
C LEU A 825 -4.42 5.38 45.83
N ASN A 826 -4.42 4.31 46.63
CA ASN A 826 -3.36 3.31 46.85
C ASN A 826 -1.90 3.77 46.74
N TYR A 827 -1.31 4.13 47.88
CA TYR A 827 -0.02 3.53 48.23
C TYR A 827 -0.26 2.05 48.51
N ALA A 828 -0.07 1.19 47.52
CA ALA A 828 0.29 -0.19 47.83
C ALA A 828 1.78 -0.19 48.20
N SER A 829 2.10 0.33 49.39
CA SER A 829 3.30 -0.12 50.10
C SER A 829 3.02 -1.58 50.48
N MET A 830 3.51 -2.51 49.67
CA MET A 830 3.66 -3.89 50.12
C MET A 830 4.86 -3.92 51.05
N ASP A 831 4.59 -3.95 52.36
CA ASP A 831 5.49 -4.62 53.31
C ASP A 831 5.61 -6.11 52.95
#